data_AF-A0A316KIE8-F1
#
_entry.id   AF-A0A316KIE8-F1
#
_cell.length_a   1.000
_cell.length_b   1.000
_cell.length_c   1.000
_cell.angle_alpha   90.00
_cell.angle_beta   90.00
_cell.angle_gamma   90.00
#
_symmetry.space_group_name_H-M   'P 1'
#
loop_
_entity.id
_entity.type
_entity.pdbx_description
1 polymer ?
#
loop_
_entity_poly.entity_id
_entity_poly.type
_entity_poly.pdbx_seq_one_letter_code
_entity_poly.pdbx_strand_id
1 'polypeptide(L)'
;MLYRDAPDYGAGHTCSIRNEQMPDGTVRLATEWLPSTLVRSPGPLGDPEFFAKLVATKLEGALGSEWLSVASHADICAALDDLCACYDQWISAREAEVDALPSGLQETAQRHLNDCRKALARMREGVELLRKDGPELLAFRLANRALWQQNEWKRKRNPEIGPLVWRPFQMAFVLLCTASAGDRDHTDRSVMDLLWFPTGGGKTEAYLLLTAYTIFLRRQQGGPDTGGVTVLMRYTLRLLTAQQFQRAAAMILACDLLRTGDCDCAGIDIPTSLVQGAPISIGLWVGRDTTPNRIVETEKTGSPAQIEHCPDCGSHLEWDIASSGDRIHACCRDTGCKSGLARDHFPFWTVDEDIYRELPTLLLGTADKFVQIVTKKETGRLFGLGDASRFPPDLIIQDELHLISGPLGSMAGLFETAIDAMCSREGRRPKVIGSTATIRRASDQVLNLFDRSVMQFPPPGLHHSNSGFACVEKDSPGRLYLGVTTAGRTGSYIYQTIASSLLQAAADPSFSGLEGDYYWTLVGYFNSLRELGSASIIMQDDVTHGLELVSARRQEQPRHLQPPTELTSRVKSDEIRDKLLELDATRDSGEAADVVLASNMISVGLDVGRLGLMLVNGQPKTIAEYIQATSRVGRGRVPGLVVTLYNASKSRDRSRYETFPTWHGALYRDVEATGVTPFAPRARDKALHAPFVAMARHLVPGMLDTPAAAENHEADLKALIDLICQRISNVDPGEAAAARRELEKFLTLWLRRGALPKYWDNWSDNGLLISADAQATSNASGFTKGNARATPGTLRAVEPSTEFVIKEIAPSGAEEIQ
;
A
#
# COMPACT_ATOMS: atom_id res chain seq x y z
N MET A 1 6.35 -28.16 2.00
CA MET A 1 6.74 -28.01 0.58
C MET A 1 7.72 -26.85 0.38
N LEU A 2 7.30 -25.57 0.41
CA LEU A 2 8.17 -24.43 0.05
C LEU A 2 9.40 -24.21 0.94
N TYR A 3 9.29 -24.51 2.24
CA TYR A 3 10.36 -24.36 3.24
C TYR A 3 10.97 -25.71 3.66
N ARG A 4 10.98 -26.70 2.76
CA ARG A 4 11.49 -28.05 3.09
C ARG A 4 12.99 -28.04 3.45
N ASP A 5 13.73 -27.06 2.94
CA ASP A 5 15.18 -26.90 3.18
C ASP A 5 15.48 -26.10 4.46
N ALA A 6 14.45 -25.70 5.22
CA ALA A 6 14.58 -25.06 6.54
C ALA A 6 13.91 -25.89 7.66
N PRO A 7 14.43 -27.11 7.93
CA PRO A 7 13.90 -28.01 8.96
C PRO A 7 14.11 -27.47 10.37
N ASP A 8 13.20 -27.85 11.27
CA ASP A 8 13.31 -27.56 12.70
C ASP A 8 13.93 -28.78 13.42
N TYR A 9 15.16 -28.63 13.91
CA TYR A 9 15.89 -29.70 14.59
C TYR A 9 15.81 -29.64 16.12
N GLY A 10 15.30 -28.54 16.68
CA GLY A 10 15.20 -28.37 18.13
C GLY A 10 14.94 -26.93 18.58
N ALA A 11 14.65 -26.78 19.86
CA ALA A 11 14.51 -25.48 20.51
C ALA A 11 15.44 -25.43 21.73
N GLY A 12 16.10 -24.29 21.94
CA GLY A 12 16.89 -24.07 23.13
C GLY A 12 16.03 -23.84 24.38
N HIS A 13 16.69 -23.82 25.54
CA HIS A 13 16.10 -23.39 26.80
C HIS A 13 17.07 -22.40 27.44
N THR A 14 16.63 -21.14 27.60
CA THR A 14 17.43 -19.98 28.05
C THR A 14 18.66 -19.62 27.19
N CYS A 15 18.97 -20.44 26.18
CA CYS A 15 19.93 -20.23 25.09
C CYS A 15 19.24 -20.53 23.75
N SER A 16 19.92 -20.23 22.64
CA SER A 16 19.48 -20.64 21.31
C SER A 16 20.21 -21.90 20.85
N ILE A 17 19.83 -22.43 19.69
CA ILE A 17 20.52 -23.55 19.05
C ILE A 17 21.19 -23.10 17.75
N ARG A 18 22.37 -23.67 17.46
CA ARG A 18 23.00 -23.63 16.15
C ARG A 18 22.91 -25.03 15.55
N ASN A 19 22.42 -25.11 14.32
CA ASN A 19 22.50 -26.33 13.52
C ASN A 19 23.58 -26.19 12.45
N GLU A 20 24.30 -27.27 12.17
CA GLU A 20 25.30 -27.35 11.11
C GLU A 20 25.16 -28.68 10.41
N GLN A 21 24.94 -28.62 9.10
CA GLN A 21 24.87 -29.81 8.26
C GLN A 21 26.28 -30.30 7.96
N MET A 22 26.54 -31.55 8.31
CA MET A 22 27.84 -32.20 8.13
C MET A 22 27.93 -32.84 6.73
N PRO A 23 29.14 -33.07 6.19
CA PRO A 23 29.31 -33.65 4.85
C PRO A 23 28.71 -35.05 4.67
N ASP A 24 28.52 -35.79 5.76
CA ASP A 24 27.91 -37.13 5.78
C ASP A 24 26.37 -37.09 5.84
N GLY A 25 25.76 -35.89 5.78
CA GLY A 25 24.32 -35.69 5.88
C GLY A 25 23.78 -35.65 7.31
N THR A 26 24.62 -35.84 8.34
CA THR A 26 24.21 -35.64 9.73
C THR A 26 24.11 -34.16 10.09
N VAL A 27 23.42 -33.85 11.18
CA VAL A 27 23.25 -32.47 11.67
C VAL A 27 23.81 -32.36 13.07
N ARG A 28 24.82 -31.50 13.23
CA ARG A 28 25.37 -31.14 14.53
C ARG A 28 24.53 -30.04 15.15
N LEU A 29 24.15 -30.22 16.42
CA LEU A 29 23.46 -29.21 17.22
C LEU A 29 24.39 -28.71 18.34
N ALA A 30 24.44 -27.40 18.55
CA ALA A 30 25.17 -26.78 19.65
C ALA A 30 24.36 -25.63 20.27
N THR A 31 24.58 -25.35 21.54
CA THR A 31 23.98 -24.18 22.21
C THR A 31 24.69 -22.90 21.81
N GLU A 32 23.96 -21.81 21.59
CA GLU A 32 24.50 -20.51 21.19
C GLU A 32 23.84 -19.37 21.98
N TRP A 33 24.65 -18.44 22.48
CA TRP A 33 24.18 -17.29 23.28
C TRP A 33 23.95 -16.02 22.45
N LEU A 34 24.62 -15.92 21.30
CA LEU A 34 24.48 -14.84 20.32
C LEU A 34 24.09 -15.45 18.96
N PRO A 35 22.91 -16.10 18.86
CA PRO A 35 22.50 -16.72 17.61
C PRO A 35 22.43 -15.70 16.50
N SER A 36 22.89 -16.10 15.30
CA SER A 36 22.83 -15.25 14.13
C SER A 36 22.32 -16.00 12.91
N THR A 37 21.69 -15.28 11.99
CA THR A 37 21.17 -15.84 10.74
C THR A 37 21.24 -14.81 9.63
N LEU A 38 21.90 -15.17 8.53
CA LEU A 38 21.94 -14.35 7.33
C LEU A 38 20.68 -14.60 6.50
N VAL A 39 19.85 -13.56 6.38
CA VAL A 39 18.64 -13.60 5.55
C VAL A 39 18.89 -12.79 4.30
N ARG A 40 18.83 -13.43 3.15
CA ARG A 40 18.96 -12.77 1.84
C ARG A 40 17.58 -12.42 1.30
N SER A 41 17.51 -11.27 0.62
CA SER A 41 16.28 -10.88 -0.09
C SER A 41 16.28 -11.50 -1.49
N PRO A 42 15.14 -11.93 -2.02
CA PRO A 42 15.08 -12.31 -3.42
C PRO A 42 15.29 -11.08 -4.30
N GLY A 43 16.16 -11.23 -5.30
CA GLY A 43 16.49 -10.23 -6.30
C GLY A 43 15.39 -10.08 -7.36
N PRO A 44 15.30 -8.91 -8.01
CA PRO A 44 14.26 -8.60 -8.99
C PRO A 44 14.55 -9.03 -10.43
N LEU A 45 15.74 -9.60 -10.70
CA LEU A 45 16.21 -9.89 -12.05
C LEU A 45 15.74 -11.26 -12.60
N GLY A 46 14.96 -12.00 -11.81
CA GLY A 46 14.56 -13.36 -12.14
C GLY A 46 15.65 -14.40 -11.87
N ASP A 47 15.38 -15.63 -12.27
CA ASP A 47 16.31 -16.76 -12.18
C ASP A 47 17.53 -16.50 -13.09
N PRO A 48 18.76 -16.47 -12.56
CA PRO A 48 19.96 -16.17 -13.34
C PRO A 48 20.22 -17.13 -14.50
N GLU A 49 19.77 -18.38 -14.42
CA GLU A 49 19.98 -19.36 -15.49
C GLU A 49 19.09 -19.06 -16.70
N PHE A 50 17.83 -18.70 -16.46
CA PHE A 50 16.82 -18.56 -17.51
C PHE A 50 16.61 -17.11 -17.97
N PHE A 51 16.83 -16.12 -17.10
CA PHE A 51 16.57 -14.71 -17.38
C PHE A 51 17.83 -13.89 -17.72
N ALA A 52 19.05 -14.41 -17.51
CA ALA A 52 20.27 -13.62 -17.70
C ALA A 52 20.40 -13.02 -19.11
N LYS A 53 20.04 -13.77 -20.16
CA LYS A 53 20.08 -13.26 -21.55
C LYS A 53 19.12 -12.09 -21.74
N LEU A 54 17.88 -12.23 -21.25
CA LEU A 54 16.87 -11.18 -21.30
C LEU A 54 17.31 -9.93 -20.52
N VAL A 55 17.83 -10.11 -19.31
CA VAL A 55 18.31 -9.00 -18.47
C VAL A 55 19.53 -8.31 -19.09
N ALA A 56 20.39 -9.05 -19.79
CA ALA A 56 21.56 -8.50 -20.45
C ALA A 56 21.21 -7.54 -21.60
N THR A 57 20.02 -7.66 -22.22
CA THR A 57 19.59 -6.74 -23.28
C THR A 57 19.26 -5.34 -22.75
N LYS A 58 18.92 -5.23 -21.44
CA LYS A 58 18.69 -3.98 -20.70
C LYS A 58 17.70 -3.04 -21.39
N LEU A 59 18.22 -2.08 -22.16
CA LEU A 59 17.48 -1.01 -22.81
C LEU A 59 16.93 -1.43 -24.18
N GLU A 60 17.47 -2.49 -24.77
CA GLU A 60 17.09 -2.98 -26.08
C GLU A 60 16.22 -4.23 -25.88
N GLY A 61 14.91 -4.12 -26.14
CA GLY A 61 13.96 -5.23 -26.00
C GLY A 61 12.94 -5.06 -24.87
N ALA A 62 12.46 -6.19 -24.34
CA ALA A 62 11.27 -6.28 -23.48
C ALA A 62 11.36 -5.51 -22.15
N LEU A 63 12.55 -5.06 -21.77
CA LEU A 63 12.79 -4.37 -20.51
C LEU A 63 13.09 -2.88 -20.70
N GLY A 64 13.33 -2.40 -21.92
CA GLY A 64 13.60 -0.98 -22.17
C GLY A 64 12.32 -0.17 -22.32
N SER A 65 11.99 0.69 -21.35
CA SER A 65 10.76 1.50 -21.41
C SER A 65 10.74 2.44 -22.63
N GLU A 66 11.89 2.99 -23.02
CA GLU A 66 11.98 3.81 -24.24
C GLU A 66 11.77 2.96 -25.49
N TRP A 67 12.51 1.84 -25.57
CA TRP A 67 12.47 0.94 -26.72
C TRP A 67 11.07 0.39 -26.96
N LEU A 68 10.36 -0.03 -25.91
CA LEU A 68 8.97 -0.48 -26.00
C LEU A 68 7.99 0.59 -26.47
N SER A 69 8.36 1.88 -26.38
CA SER A 69 7.54 2.97 -26.91
C SER A 69 7.80 3.24 -28.41
N VAL A 70 9.00 2.97 -28.93
CA VAL A 70 9.40 3.38 -30.29
C VAL A 70 9.67 2.24 -31.27
N ALA A 71 9.97 1.03 -30.78
CA ALA A 71 10.31 -0.13 -31.61
C ALA A 71 9.16 -0.54 -32.54
N SER A 72 9.50 -1.35 -33.56
CA SER A 72 8.50 -1.89 -34.46
C SER A 72 7.54 -2.81 -33.70
N HIS A 73 6.29 -2.88 -34.15
CA HIS A 73 5.30 -3.78 -33.56
C HIS A 73 5.80 -5.23 -33.52
N ALA A 74 6.38 -5.73 -34.61
CA ALA A 74 6.93 -7.08 -34.67
C ALA A 74 8.04 -7.33 -33.64
N ASP A 75 8.96 -6.38 -33.46
CA ASP A 75 10.04 -6.50 -32.49
C ASP A 75 9.52 -6.49 -31.05
N ILE A 76 8.55 -5.61 -30.74
CA ILE A 76 7.93 -5.54 -29.42
C ILE A 76 7.31 -6.89 -29.06
N CYS A 77 6.48 -7.46 -29.95
CA CYS A 77 5.88 -8.77 -29.71
C CYS A 77 6.92 -9.86 -29.53
N ALA A 78 7.95 -9.92 -30.40
CA ALA A 78 9.02 -10.91 -30.29
C ALA A 78 9.76 -10.82 -28.95
N ALA A 79 10.08 -9.61 -28.49
CA ALA A 79 10.75 -9.44 -27.21
C ALA A 79 9.86 -9.84 -26.01
N LEU A 80 8.55 -9.55 -26.06
CA LEU A 80 7.60 -9.98 -25.02
C LEU A 80 7.36 -11.50 -25.04
N ASP A 81 7.40 -12.13 -26.22
CA ASP A 81 7.40 -13.58 -26.38
C ASP A 81 8.65 -14.21 -25.77
N ASP A 82 9.83 -13.61 -25.93
CA ASP A 82 11.08 -14.06 -25.29
C ASP A 82 10.97 -14.04 -23.75
N LEU A 83 10.36 -13.00 -23.17
CA LEU A 83 10.07 -12.95 -21.73
C LEU A 83 9.16 -14.12 -21.31
N CYS A 84 8.12 -14.43 -22.08
CA CYS A 84 7.25 -15.57 -21.82
C CYS A 84 7.99 -16.91 -21.98
N ALA A 85 8.88 -17.02 -22.96
CA ALA A 85 9.68 -18.21 -23.22
C ALA A 85 10.69 -18.48 -22.08
N CYS A 86 11.33 -17.44 -21.53
CA CYS A 86 12.17 -17.57 -20.33
C CYS A 86 11.41 -18.22 -19.18
N TYR A 87 10.18 -17.78 -18.90
CA TYR A 87 9.38 -18.35 -17.83
C TYR A 87 8.89 -19.76 -18.15
N ASP A 88 8.50 -20.03 -19.39
CA ASP A 88 8.09 -21.36 -19.85
C ASP A 88 9.20 -22.42 -19.67
N GLN A 89 10.42 -22.07 -20.06
CA GLN A 89 11.60 -22.92 -19.89
C GLN A 89 11.89 -23.19 -18.42
N TRP A 90 11.80 -22.15 -17.57
CA TRP A 90 11.96 -22.29 -16.14
C TRP A 90 10.89 -23.23 -15.53
N ILE A 91 9.61 -23.05 -15.88
CA ILE A 91 8.53 -23.93 -15.38
C ILE A 91 8.79 -25.37 -15.79
N SER A 92 9.14 -25.61 -17.06
CA SER A 92 9.38 -26.94 -17.59
C SER A 92 10.56 -27.64 -16.89
N ALA A 93 11.62 -26.89 -16.56
CA ALA A 93 12.73 -27.41 -15.77
C ALA A 93 12.31 -27.81 -14.35
N ARG A 94 11.43 -27.03 -13.71
CA ARG A 94 10.91 -27.34 -12.37
C ARG A 94 9.92 -28.50 -12.37
N GLU A 95 9.12 -28.68 -13.43
CA GLU A 95 8.21 -29.82 -13.57
C GLU A 95 8.96 -31.16 -13.55
N ALA A 96 10.14 -31.23 -14.16
CA ALA A 96 10.98 -32.43 -14.16
C ALA A 96 11.49 -32.83 -12.75
N GLU A 97 11.47 -31.92 -11.77
CA GLU A 97 11.90 -32.17 -10.40
C GLU A 97 10.80 -32.78 -9.52
N VAL A 98 9.53 -32.74 -9.94
CA VAL A 98 8.40 -33.15 -9.11
C VAL A 98 8.49 -34.62 -8.71
N ASP A 99 8.86 -35.50 -9.64
CA ASP A 99 8.96 -36.94 -9.39
C ASP A 99 10.07 -37.31 -8.39
N ALA A 100 11.08 -36.45 -8.25
CA ALA A 100 12.17 -36.61 -7.28
C ALA A 100 11.76 -36.16 -5.86
N LEU A 101 10.64 -35.47 -5.70
CA LEU A 101 10.15 -35.03 -4.39
C LEU A 101 9.51 -36.21 -3.63
N PRO A 102 9.56 -36.19 -2.29
CA PRO A 102 8.79 -37.12 -1.47
C PRO A 102 7.31 -37.13 -1.86
N SER A 103 6.69 -38.32 -1.90
CA SER A 103 5.31 -38.52 -2.40
C SER A 103 4.28 -37.57 -1.78
N GLY A 104 4.39 -37.30 -0.46
CA GLY A 104 3.51 -36.36 0.24
C GLY A 104 3.64 -34.88 -0.16
N LEU A 105 4.66 -34.50 -0.94
CA LEU A 105 4.88 -33.14 -1.43
C LEU A 105 4.50 -32.95 -2.90
N GLN A 106 4.38 -34.04 -3.67
CA GLN A 106 4.18 -34.01 -5.13
C GLN A 106 2.88 -33.31 -5.54
N GLU A 107 1.76 -33.61 -4.86
CA GLU A 107 0.47 -32.97 -5.17
C GLU A 107 0.51 -31.44 -5.01
N THR A 108 1.13 -30.96 -3.92
CA THR A 108 1.27 -29.53 -3.68
C THR A 108 2.21 -28.89 -4.70
N ALA A 109 3.28 -29.59 -5.08
CA ALA A 109 4.21 -29.14 -6.13
C ALA A 109 3.51 -28.99 -7.48
N GLN A 110 2.72 -29.99 -7.90
CA GLN A 110 1.96 -29.93 -9.14
C GLN A 110 0.95 -28.78 -9.13
N ARG A 111 0.25 -28.56 -8.01
CA ARG A 111 -0.66 -27.41 -7.88
C ARG A 111 0.07 -26.08 -8.08
N HIS A 112 1.23 -25.88 -7.47
CA HIS A 112 1.99 -24.64 -7.61
C HIS A 112 2.47 -24.41 -9.05
N LEU A 113 2.94 -25.47 -9.73
CA LEU A 113 3.38 -25.38 -11.13
C LEU A 113 2.20 -25.16 -12.08
N ASN A 114 1.03 -25.73 -11.80
CA ASN A 114 -0.20 -25.42 -12.54
C ASN A 114 -0.56 -23.93 -12.42
N ASP A 115 -0.35 -23.30 -11.26
CA ASP A 115 -0.55 -21.87 -11.10
C ASP A 115 0.49 -21.05 -11.89
N CYS A 116 1.75 -21.50 -11.95
CA CYS A 116 2.76 -20.93 -12.87
C CYS A 116 2.31 -21.00 -14.34
N ARG A 117 1.80 -22.15 -14.78
CA ARG A 117 1.28 -22.35 -16.15
C ARG A 117 0.09 -21.44 -16.46
N LYS A 118 -0.83 -21.25 -15.51
CA LYS A 118 -1.95 -20.29 -15.65
C LYS A 118 -1.46 -18.85 -15.76
N ALA A 119 -0.48 -18.45 -14.95
CA ALA A 119 0.13 -17.12 -15.05
C ALA A 119 0.73 -16.89 -16.44
N LEU A 120 1.51 -17.86 -16.93
CA LEU A 120 2.12 -17.80 -18.26
C LEU A 120 1.08 -17.73 -19.38
N ALA A 121 -0.01 -18.48 -19.30
CA ALA A 121 -1.08 -18.44 -20.29
C ALA A 121 -1.71 -17.04 -20.39
N ARG A 122 -1.97 -16.40 -19.25
CA ARG A 122 -2.50 -15.02 -19.20
C ARG A 122 -1.49 -13.98 -19.69
N MET A 123 -0.20 -14.17 -19.42
CA MET A 123 0.86 -13.33 -20.00
C MET A 123 0.86 -13.41 -21.53
N ARG A 124 0.79 -14.63 -22.08
CA ARG A 124 0.75 -14.87 -23.54
C ARG A 124 -0.49 -14.24 -24.16
N GLU A 125 -1.65 -14.35 -23.52
CA GLU A 125 -2.87 -13.66 -23.96
C GLU A 125 -2.67 -12.14 -24.05
N GLY A 126 -1.97 -11.54 -23.09
CA GLY A 126 -1.55 -10.14 -23.16
C GLY A 126 -0.70 -9.83 -24.39
N VAL A 127 0.28 -10.69 -24.73
CA VAL A 127 1.09 -10.53 -25.96
C VAL A 127 0.24 -10.67 -27.22
N GLU A 128 -0.66 -11.67 -27.29
CA GLU A 128 -1.56 -11.87 -28.42
C GLU A 128 -2.49 -10.68 -28.64
N LEU A 129 -2.93 -10.02 -27.56
CA LEU A 129 -3.74 -8.81 -27.65
C LEU A 129 -2.96 -7.66 -28.28
N LEU A 130 -1.72 -7.45 -27.86
CA LEU A 130 -0.83 -6.43 -28.44
C LEU A 130 -0.48 -6.74 -29.90
N ARG A 131 -0.39 -8.03 -30.27
CA ARG A 131 -0.10 -8.49 -31.63
C ARG A 131 -1.15 -8.10 -32.67
N LYS A 132 -2.35 -7.70 -32.24
CA LYS A 132 -3.43 -7.27 -33.16
C LYS A 132 -3.20 -5.89 -33.78
N ASP A 133 -2.14 -5.18 -33.39
CA ASP A 133 -1.83 -3.80 -33.82
C ASP A 133 -2.97 -2.80 -33.56
N GLY A 134 -3.68 -3.02 -32.44
CA GLY A 134 -4.88 -2.28 -32.07
C GLY A 134 -4.63 -1.09 -31.13
N PRO A 135 -5.71 -0.48 -30.62
CA PRO A 135 -5.62 0.57 -29.59
C PRO A 135 -4.90 0.12 -28.31
N GLU A 136 -4.83 -1.19 -28.05
CA GLU A 136 -4.08 -1.79 -26.94
C GLU A 136 -2.57 -1.63 -27.11
N LEU A 137 -2.05 -1.86 -28.32
CA LEU A 137 -0.62 -1.64 -28.59
C LEU A 137 -0.26 -0.17 -28.46
N LEU A 138 -1.09 0.72 -29.02
CA LEU A 138 -0.88 2.16 -28.89
C LEU A 138 -0.92 2.60 -27.42
N ALA A 139 -1.89 2.14 -26.65
CA ALA A 139 -1.97 2.40 -25.21
C ALA A 139 -0.72 1.91 -24.47
N PHE A 140 -0.23 0.71 -24.80
CA PHE A 140 0.96 0.12 -24.20
C PHE A 140 2.23 0.94 -24.50
N ARG A 141 2.38 1.40 -25.75
CA ARG A 141 3.50 2.25 -26.16
C ARG A 141 3.48 3.61 -25.47
N LEU A 142 2.32 4.28 -25.44
CA LEU A 142 2.15 5.57 -24.77
C LEU A 142 2.36 5.46 -23.25
N ALA A 143 1.91 4.37 -22.63
CA ALA A 143 2.14 4.11 -21.22
C ALA A 143 3.64 3.96 -20.92
N ASN A 144 4.37 3.18 -21.72
CA ASN A 144 5.83 3.07 -21.60
C ASN A 144 6.52 4.43 -21.82
N ARG A 145 6.05 5.24 -22.77
CA ARG A 145 6.60 6.58 -23.01
C ARG A 145 6.37 7.52 -21.81
N ALA A 146 5.20 7.49 -21.19
CA ALA A 146 4.89 8.32 -20.03
C ALA A 146 5.80 8.01 -18.84
N LEU A 147 6.05 6.73 -18.57
CA LEU A 147 6.93 6.27 -17.51
C LEU A 147 8.40 6.59 -17.80
N TRP A 148 8.82 6.45 -19.07
CA TRP A 148 10.13 6.91 -19.52
C TRP A 148 10.29 8.43 -19.30
N GLN A 149 9.31 9.24 -19.71
CA GLN A 149 9.36 10.70 -19.58
C GLN A 149 9.42 11.13 -18.11
N GLN A 150 8.65 10.47 -17.24
CA GLN A 150 8.75 10.65 -15.80
C GLN A 150 10.17 10.37 -15.28
N ASN A 151 10.81 9.30 -15.77
CA ASN A 151 12.16 8.94 -15.36
C ASN A 151 13.19 9.97 -15.87
N GLU A 152 13.06 10.45 -17.11
CA GLU A 152 13.95 11.49 -17.65
C GLU A 152 13.93 12.76 -16.80
N TRP A 153 12.76 13.18 -16.31
CA TRP A 153 12.69 14.32 -15.40
C TRP A 153 13.38 14.07 -14.05
N LYS A 154 13.41 12.82 -13.56
CA LYS A 154 14.20 12.47 -12.38
C LYS A 154 15.70 12.51 -12.69
N ARG A 155 16.11 11.97 -13.84
CA ARG A 155 17.52 11.97 -14.30
C ARG A 155 18.08 13.37 -14.50
N LYS A 156 17.26 14.28 -15.06
CA LYS A 156 17.61 15.69 -15.22
C LYS A 156 17.97 16.35 -13.88
N ARG A 157 17.33 15.94 -12.79
CA ARG A 157 17.56 16.47 -11.44
C ARG A 157 18.64 15.70 -10.68
N ASN A 158 18.78 14.41 -10.94
CA ASN A 158 19.82 13.58 -10.35
C ASN A 158 20.45 12.68 -11.43
N PRO A 159 21.66 13.05 -11.93
CA PRO A 159 22.38 12.30 -12.97
C PRO A 159 22.78 10.87 -12.58
N GLU A 160 22.76 10.52 -11.28
CA GLU A 160 23.05 9.15 -10.81
C GLU A 160 21.91 8.18 -11.14
N ILE A 161 20.71 8.71 -11.42
CA ILE A 161 19.57 7.90 -11.81
C ILE A 161 19.81 7.39 -13.24
N GLY A 162 19.79 6.06 -13.39
CA GLY A 162 19.89 5.40 -14.68
C GLY A 162 18.63 5.54 -15.54
N PRO A 163 18.72 5.17 -16.82
CA PRO A 163 17.54 5.02 -17.67
C PRO A 163 16.58 3.95 -17.12
N LEU A 164 15.29 4.08 -17.44
CA LEU A 164 14.26 3.17 -16.94
C LEU A 164 14.34 1.81 -17.64
N VAL A 165 14.81 0.82 -16.90
CA VAL A 165 14.79 -0.60 -17.27
C VAL A 165 13.80 -1.33 -16.38
N TRP A 166 12.79 -1.97 -16.99
CA TRP A 166 11.83 -2.81 -16.30
C TRP A 166 12.52 -4.04 -15.70
N ARG A 167 12.07 -4.41 -14.50
CA ARG A 167 12.38 -5.72 -13.90
C ARG A 167 11.49 -6.77 -14.57
N PRO A 168 11.97 -7.98 -14.88
CA PRO A 168 11.17 -9.00 -15.57
C PRO A 168 9.79 -9.25 -14.96
N PHE A 169 9.70 -9.29 -13.63
CA PHE A 169 8.43 -9.49 -12.93
C PHE A 169 7.43 -8.34 -13.14
N GLN A 170 7.90 -7.10 -13.32
CA GLN A 170 7.02 -5.93 -13.54
C GLN A 170 6.33 -6.05 -14.89
N MET A 171 7.10 -6.34 -15.94
CA MET A 171 6.55 -6.51 -17.29
C MET A 171 5.65 -7.75 -17.36
N ALA A 172 6.07 -8.87 -16.76
CA ALA A 172 5.25 -10.07 -16.70
C ALA A 172 3.91 -9.85 -15.98
N PHE A 173 3.90 -9.12 -14.87
CA PHE A 173 2.66 -8.76 -14.17
C PHE A 173 1.75 -7.87 -15.01
N VAL A 174 2.32 -6.89 -15.73
CA VAL A 174 1.56 -6.02 -16.64
C VAL A 174 0.90 -6.85 -17.73
N LEU A 175 1.67 -7.71 -18.44
CA LEU A 175 1.14 -8.60 -19.48
C LEU A 175 0.01 -9.49 -18.97
N LEU A 176 0.19 -10.08 -17.78
CA LEU A 176 -0.83 -10.91 -17.13
C LEU A 176 -2.15 -10.17 -16.89
N CYS A 177 -2.10 -8.84 -16.68
CA CYS A 177 -3.28 -8.02 -16.41
C CYS A 177 -3.88 -7.38 -17.67
N THR A 178 -3.09 -7.21 -18.74
CA THR A 178 -3.42 -6.39 -19.93
C THR A 178 -4.79 -6.71 -20.52
N ALA A 179 -5.09 -8.00 -20.75
CA ALA A 179 -6.36 -8.43 -21.34
C ALA A 179 -7.56 -8.04 -20.47
N SER A 180 -7.53 -8.42 -19.19
CA SER A 180 -8.61 -8.11 -18.25
C SER A 180 -8.76 -6.63 -17.90
N ALA A 181 -7.69 -5.84 -18.05
CA ALA A 181 -7.74 -4.39 -17.89
C ALA A 181 -8.36 -3.70 -19.11
N GLY A 182 -8.12 -4.23 -20.31
CA GLY A 182 -8.59 -3.64 -21.56
C GLY A 182 -10.00 -4.05 -21.99
N ASP A 183 -10.41 -5.29 -21.71
CA ASP A 183 -11.72 -5.81 -22.07
C ASP A 183 -12.65 -5.83 -20.84
N ARG A 184 -13.81 -5.16 -20.94
CA ARG A 184 -14.83 -5.07 -19.88
C ARG A 184 -15.62 -6.35 -19.67
N ASP A 185 -15.65 -7.23 -20.66
CA ASP A 185 -16.39 -8.50 -20.62
C ASP A 185 -15.47 -9.69 -20.27
N HIS A 186 -14.18 -9.42 -20.04
CA HIS A 186 -13.18 -10.43 -19.73
C HIS A 186 -13.46 -11.18 -18.42
N THR A 187 -13.41 -12.51 -18.44
CA THR A 187 -13.72 -13.38 -17.29
C THR A 187 -12.84 -13.11 -16.07
N ASP A 188 -11.55 -12.82 -16.29
CA ASP A 188 -10.59 -12.50 -15.23
C ASP A 188 -10.85 -11.16 -14.51
N ARG A 189 -11.89 -10.41 -14.87
CA ARG A 189 -12.39 -9.33 -14.00
C ARG A 189 -12.99 -9.87 -12.70
N SER A 190 -13.31 -11.16 -12.64
CA SER A 190 -13.65 -11.90 -11.42
C SER A 190 -12.44 -12.37 -10.59
N VAL A 191 -11.22 -12.08 -11.06
CA VAL A 191 -9.95 -12.39 -10.42
C VAL A 191 -9.28 -11.09 -9.95
N MET A 192 -8.84 -11.04 -8.71
CA MET A 192 -7.91 -10.02 -8.22
C MET A 192 -6.47 -10.50 -8.40
N ASP A 193 -5.71 -9.78 -9.23
CA ASP A 193 -4.28 -10.06 -9.40
C ASP A 193 -3.48 -9.38 -8.29
N LEU A 194 -2.79 -10.19 -7.49
CA LEU A 194 -2.07 -9.75 -6.30
C LEU A 194 -0.56 -9.82 -6.53
N LEU A 195 0.06 -8.65 -6.73
CA LEU A 195 1.48 -8.50 -6.89
C LEU A 195 2.20 -8.67 -5.54
N TRP A 196 2.85 -9.82 -5.37
CA TRP A 196 3.67 -10.15 -4.22
C TRP A 196 5.15 -9.98 -4.57
N PHE A 197 5.81 -9.04 -3.91
CA PHE A 197 7.26 -8.85 -3.99
C PHE A 197 7.74 -8.16 -2.71
N PRO A 198 8.98 -8.39 -2.24
CA PRO A 198 9.55 -7.65 -1.11
C PRO A 198 9.41 -6.12 -1.22
N THR A 199 9.50 -5.46 -0.06
CA THR A 199 9.57 -3.99 0.03
C THR A 199 10.80 -3.47 -0.75
N GLY A 200 10.67 -2.32 -1.43
CA GLY A 200 11.71 -1.82 -2.35
C GLY A 200 11.81 -2.58 -3.67
N GLY A 201 10.95 -3.57 -3.89
CA GLY A 201 10.91 -4.41 -5.08
C GLY A 201 10.50 -3.73 -6.39
N GLY A 202 10.03 -2.49 -6.37
CA GLY A 202 9.52 -1.80 -7.56
C GLY A 202 8.09 -2.21 -7.95
N LYS A 203 7.24 -2.57 -6.97
CA LYS A 203 5.82 -2.91 -7.23
C LYS A 203 5.05 -1.74 -7.85
N THR A 204 5.41 -0.53 -7.45
CA THR A 204 4.73 0.70 -7.84
C THR A 204 4.78 0.98 -9.32
N GLU A 205 5.93 0.79 -9.94
CA GLU A 205 6.12 1.04 -11.36
C GLU A 205 5.24 0.13 -12.22
N ALA A 206 5.02 -1.13 -11.80
CA ALA A 206 4.19 -2.08 -12.54
C ALA A 206 2.72 -1.63 -12.60
N TYR A 207 2.11 -1.26 -11.47
CA TYR A 207 0.72 -0.81 -11.48
C TYR A 207 0.56 0.61 -12.04
N LEU A 208 1.59 1.46 -12.01
CA LEU A 208 1.58 2.75 -12.72
C LEU A 208 1.59 2.56 -14.24
N LEU A 209 2.35 1.60 -14.77
CA LEU A 209 2.31 1.27 -16.20
C LEU A 209 0.92 0.78 -16.61
N LEU A 210 0.32 -0.12 -15.83
CA LEU A 210 -1.06 -0.60 -16.09
C LEU A 210 -2.10 0.52 -15.96
N THR A 211 -1.89 1.46 -15.04
CA THR A 211 -2.74 2.66 -14.90
C THR A 211 -2.69 3.51 -16.16
N ALA A 212 -1.50 3.86 -16.64
CA ALA A 212 -1.32 4.63 -17.87
C ALA A 212 -1.90 3.90 -19.08
N TYR A 213 -1.67 2.59 -19.20
CA TYR A 213 -2.26 1.75 -20.25
C TYR A 213 -3.79 1.83 -20.26
N THR A 214 -4.43 1.65 -19.10
CA THR A 214 -5.90 1.69 -18.98
C THR A 214 -6.46 3.07 -19.32
N ILE A 215 -5.76 4.14 -18.91
CA ILE A 215 -6.14 5.52 -19.22
C ILE A 215 -6.09 5.78 -20.72
N PHE A 216 -4.98 5.48 -21.38
CA PHE A 216 -4.84 5.70 -22.82
C PHE A 216 -5.83 4.85 -23.61
N LEU A 217 -6.02 3.58 -23.24
CA LEU A 217 -6.97 2.70 -23.91
C LEU A 217 -8.41 3.25 -23.84
N ARG A 218 -8.84 3.72 -22.67
CA ARG A 218 -10.16 4.35 -22.53
C ARG A 218 -10.28 5.66 -23.30
N ARG A 219 -9.30 6.55 -23.19
CA ARG A 219 -9.34 7.88 -23.84
C ARG A 219 -9.31 7.78 -25.37
N GLN A 220 -8.66 6.77 -25.92
CA GLN A 220 -8.63 6.53 -27.37
C GLN A 220 -10.01 6.26 -27.98
N GLN A 221 -10.96 5.72 -27.21
CA GLN A 221 -12.33 5.48 -27.66
C GLN A 221 -13.03 6.78 -28.08
N GLY A 222 -12.58 7.94 -27.57
CA GLY A 222 -13.13 9.25 -27.87
C GLY A 222 -14.52 9.46 -27.28
N GLY A 223 -15.02 10.70 -27.34
CA GLY A 223 -16.34 11.05 -26.81
C GLY A 223 -16.34 11.45 -25.32
N PRO A 224 -17.40 12.17 -24.87
CA PRO A 224 -17.49 12.71 -23.52
C PRO A 224 -17.64 11.63 -22.43
N ASP A 225 -18.18 10.47 -22.81
CA ASP A 225 -18.38 9.27 -21.99
C ASP A 225 -17.08 8.66 -21.46
N THR A 226 -16.00 8.81 -22.24
CA THR A 226 -14.68 8.34 -21.84
C THR A 226 -14.06 9.17 -20.72
N GLY A 227 -14.57 10.38 -20.46
CA GLY A 227 -14.09 11.25 -19.39
C GLY A 227 -14.36 10.72 -17.97
N GLY A 228 -13.90 11.47 -16.97
CA GLY A 228 -14.05 11.13 -15.55
C GLY A 228 -13.04 10.09 -15.03
N VAL A 229 -13.35 9.55 -13.86
CA VAL A 229 -12.49 8.62 -13.14
C VAL A 229 -12.39 7.29 -13.89
N THR A 230 -11.17 6.95 -14.25
CA THR A 230 -10.81 5.70 -14.94
C THR A 230 -10.20 4.70 -13.97
N VAL A 231 -9.35 5.18 -13.05
CA VAL A 231 -8.64 4.34 -12.09
C VAL A 231 -8.88 4.86 -10.67
N LEU A 232 -9.29 3.95 -9.78
CA LEU A 232 -9.37 4.18 -8.34
C LEU A 232 -8.18 3.52 -7.65
N MET A 233 -7.27 4.31 -7.10
CA MET A 233 -6.13 3.79 -6.33
C MET A 233 -6.35 4.05 -4.85
N ARG A 234 -6.13 3.03 -4.02
CA ARG A 234 -6.56 3.04 -2.62
C ARG A 234 -5.42 2.77 -1.66
N TYR A 235 -5.39 3.59 -0.61
CA TYR A 235 -4.42 3.49 0.46
C TYR A 235 -5.10 3.36 1.82
N THR A 236 -4.42 2.63 2.70
CA THR A 236 -4.86 2.41 4.08
C THR A 236 -4.31 3.43 5.07
N LEU A 237 -3.21 4.12 4.78
CA LEU A 237 -2.58 5.07 5.70
C LEU A 237 -2.31 6.43 5.06
N ARG A 238 -2.52 7.49 5.85
CA ARG A 238 -2.52 8.88 5.39
C ARG A 238 -1.15 9.36 4.88
N LEU A 239 -0.09 9.09 5.63
CA LEU A 239 1.27 9.59 5.34
C LEU A 239 1.84 9.05 4.00
N LEU A 240 1.57 7.79 3.68
CA LEU A 240 2.05 7.17 2.45
C LEU A 240 1.45 7.79 1.19
N THR A 241 0.24 8.35 1.32
CA THR A 241 -0.52 8.85 0.19
C THR A 241 0.18 10.01 -0.51
N ALA A 242 0.91 10.88 0.20
CA ALA A 242 1.53 12.06 -0.39
C ALA A 242 2.71 11.71 -1.33
N GLN A 243 3.64 10.86 -0.90
CA GLN A 243 4.77 10.43 -1.74
C GLN A 243 4.28 9.63 -2.95
N GLN A 244 3.31 8.75 -2.76
CA GLN A 244 2.72 7.98 -3.87
C GLN A 244 1.92 8.89 -4.81
N PHE A 245 1.24 9.91 -4.29
CA PHE A 245 0.57 10.94 -5.08
C PHE A 245 1.55 11.73 -5.92
N GLN A 246 2.69 12.19 -5.37
CA GLN A 246 3.72 12.89 -6.12
C GLN A 246 4.27 12.03 -7.28
N ARG A 247 4.52 10.74 -7.02
CA ARG A 247 4.96 9.79 -8.06
C ARG A 247 3.90 9.59 -9.14
N ALA A 248 2.65 9.39 -8.77
CA ALA A 248 1.56 9.20 -9.73
C ALA A 248 1.26 10.49 -10.51
N ALA A 249 1.35 11.66 -9.87
CA ALA A 249 1.12 12.96 -10.49
C ALA A 249 2.12 13.27 -11.60
N ALA A 250 3.40 12.91 -11.41
CA ALA A 250 4.40 13.02 -12.47
C ALA A 250 4.04 12.14 -13.69
N MET A 251 3.63 10.89 -13.46
CA MET A 251 3.17 10.01 -14.56
C MET A 251 1.93 10.58 -15.27
N ILE A 252 0.97 11.12 -14.52
CA ILE A 252 -0.26 11.70 -15.07
C ILE A 252 0.02 12.97 -15.88
N LEU A 253 0.91 13.84 -15.40
CA LEU A 253 1.36 15.01 -16.15
C LEU A 253 2.02 14.59 -17.47
N ALA A 254 2.88 13.56 -17.45
CA ALA A 254 3.48 13.02 -18.67
C ALA A 254 2.41 12.45 -19.62
N CYS A 255 1.40 11.75 -19.10
CA CYS A 255 0.30 11.25 -19.92
C CYS A 255 -0.49 12.38 -20.60
N ASP A 256 -0.79 13.46 -19.89
CA ASP A 256 -1.54 14.59 -20.45
C ASP A 256 -0.73 15.38 -21.49
N LEU A 257 0.59 15.54 -21.28
CA LEU A 257 1.47 16.19 -22.26
C LEU A 257 1.64 15.34 -23.53
N LEU A 258 1.73 14.01 -23.40
CA LEU A 258 1.74 13.10 -24.54
C LEU A 258 0.42 13.16 -25.31
N ARG A 259 -0.71 13.24 -24.60
CA ARG A 259 -2.05 13.33 -25.20
C ARG A 259 -2.21 14.57 -26.10
N THR A 260 -1.58 15.69 -25.74
CA THR A 260 -1.67 16.95 -26.51
C THR A 260 -0.52 17.15 -27.50
N GLY A 261 0.48 16.27 -27.50
CA GLY A 261 1.66 16.37 -28.37
C GLY A 261 2.74 17.35 -27.85
N ASP A 262 2.65 17.80 -26.61
CA ASP A 262 3.66 18.67 -25.97
C ASP A 262 4.89 17.87 -25.49
N CYS A 263 4.74 16.56 -25.34
CA CYS A 263 5.85 15.62 -25.21
C CYS A 263 5.96 14.77 -26.47
N ASP A 264 7.17 14.66 -27.01
CA ASP A 264 7.44 13.89 -28.21
C ASP A 264 7.40 12.37 -27.94
N CYS A 265 6.83 11.63 -28.88
CA CYS A 265 6.92 10.18 -28.96
C CYS A 265 7.23 9.77 -30.40
N ALA A 266 8.50 9.53 -30.68
CA ALA A 266 8.98 9.25 -32.03
C ALA A 266 8.24 8.07 -32.67
N GLY A 267 7.72 8.29 -33.88
CA GLY A 267 7.04 7.26 -34.68
C GLY A 267 5.63 6.91 -34.22
N ILE A 268 5.02 7.71 -33.33
CA ILE A 268 3.61 7.55 -32.94
C ILE A 268 2.83 8.83 -33.27
N ASP A 269 1.85 8.69 -34.16
CA ASP A 269 0.85 9.73 -34.37
C ASP A 269 -0.22 9.66 -33.28
N ILE A 270 -0.39 10.74 -32.52
CA ILE A 270 -1.41 10.80 -31.46
C ILE A 270 -2.80 10.92 -32.11
N PRO A 271 -3.73 9.98 -31.84
CA PRO A 271 -5.08 10.04 -32.40
C PRO A 271 -5.81 11.31 -32.04
N THR A 272 -6.61 11.85 -32.97
CA THR A 272 -7.42 13.05 -32.74
C THR A 272 -8.37 12.90 -31.54
N SER A 273 -8.85 11.68 -31.28
CA SER A 273 -9.69 11.37 -30.11
C SER A 273 -8.98 11.63 -28.78
N LEU A 274 -7.66 11.41 -28.70
CA LEU A 274 -6.85 11.73 -27.53
C LEU A 274 -6.67 13.25 -27.39
N VAL A 275 -6.28 13.92 -28.48
CA VAL A 275 -6.02 15.37 -28.47
C VAL A 275 -7.27 16.17 -28.06
N GLN A 276 -8.43 15.79 -28.60
CA GLN A 276 -9.73 16.44 -28.32
C GLN A 276 -10.41 15.89 -27.06
N GLY A 277 -9.91 14.80 -26.49
CA GLY A 277 -10.47 14.17 -25.30
C GLY A 277 -10.28 14.99 -24.03
N ALA A 278 -10.98 14.59 -22.96
CA ALA A 278 -10.86 15.23 -21.67
C ALA A 278 -9.41 15.17 -21.10
N PRO A 279 -8.95 16.20 -20.36
CA PRO A 279 -7.63 16.20 -19.74
C PRO A 279 -7.36 14.96 -18.88
N ILE A 280 -6.12 14.48 -18.89
CA ILE A 280 -5.66 13.41 -18.01
C ILE A 280 -5.16 14.05 -16.71
N SER A 281 -5.83 13.76 -15.61
CA SER A 281 -5.65 14.46 -14.34
C SER A 281 -5.68 13.52 -13.14
N ILE A 282 -5.16 14.00 -12.00
CA ILE A 282 -5.05 13.21 -10.76
C ILE A 282 -5.74 13.91 -9.60
N GLY A 283 -6.41 13.13 -8.76
CA GLY A 283 -7.08 13.61 -7.55
C GLY A 283 -6.53 12.98 -6.27
N LEU A 284 -6.42 13.75 -5.19
CA LEU A 284 -6.10 13.26 -3.85
C LEU A 284 -7.32 13.38 -2.93
N TRP A 285 -8.08 12.29 -2.79
CA TRP A 285 -9.31 12.22 -2.01
C TRP A 285 -9.06 11.63 -0.61
N VAL A 286 -8.64 12.50 0.31
CA VAL A 286 -8.19 12.14 1.66
C VAL A 286 -8.83 13.02 2.73
N GLY A 287 -8.77 12.58 3.99
CA GLY A 287 -9.42 13.29 5.11
C GLY A 287 -8.99 14.75 5.27
N ARG A 288 -9.86 15.56 5.89
CA ARG A 288 -9.71 17.02 6.08
C ARG A 288 -8.43 17.46 6.79
N ASP A 289 -7.83 16.53 7.56
CA ASP A 289 -6.60 16.78 8.30
C ASP A 289 -5.38 16.81 7.36
N THR A 290 -5.53 16.28 6.12
CA THR A 290 -4.47 16.21 5.12
C THR A 290 -4.67 17.22 4.00
N THR A 291 -5.87 17.32 3.42
CA THR A 291 -6.22 18.34 2.42
C THR A 291 -7.56 19.01 2.74
N PRO A 292 -7.80 20.25 2.28
CA PRO A 292 -9.06 20.95 2.52
C PRO A 292 -10.23 20.23 1.85
N ASN A 293 -11.42 20.26 2.47
CA ASN A 293 -12.62 19.80 1.78
C ASN A 293 -13.21 20.90 0.87
N ARG A 294 -12.92 22.17 1.18
CA ARG A 294 -13.42 23.35 0.46
C ARG A 294 -12.29 24.33 0.17
N ILE A 295 -12.46 25.12 -0.88
CA ILE A 295 -11.41 26.04 -1.36
C ILE A 295 -11.10 27.15 -0.34
N VAL A 296 -12.08 27.59 0.45
CA VAL A 296 -11.95 28.70 1.41
C VAL A 296 -11.36 28.26 2.77
N GLU A 297 -11.11 26.97 2.97
CA GLU A 297 -10.61 26.38 4.22
C GLU A 297 -9.07 26.27 4.23
N THR A 298 -8.33 27.38 4.04
CA THR A 298 -6.87 27.31 3.79
C THR A 298 -5.96 27.54 5.00
N GLU A 299 -6.40 28.22 6.07
CA GLU A 299 -5.46 28.63 7.15
C GLU A 299 -5.47 27.76 8.43
N LYS A 300 -6.43 26.84 8.61
CA LYS A 300 -6.55 26.02 9.85
C LYS A 300 -6.71 24.51 9.63
N THR A 301 -6.77 24.07 8.39
CA THR A 301 -7.00 22.67 7.96
C THR A 301 -5.92 22.27 6.96
N GLY A 302 -5.74 20.98 6.67
CA GLY A 302 -4.58 20.48 5.89
C GLY A 302 -4.31 21.24 4.58
N SER A 303 -3.08 21.20 4.07
CA SER A 303 -2.66 22.06 2.93
C SER A 303 -3.14 21.51 1.57
N PRO A 304 -3.58 22.35 0.62
CA PRO A 304 -3.81 21.92 -0.76
C PRO A 304 -2.49 21.63 -1.50
N ALA A 305 -1.37 22.22 -1.06
CA ALA A 305 -0.06 22.08 -1.69
C ALA A 305 0.61 20.74 -1.33
N GLN A 306 0.20 19.68 -2.01
CA GLN A 306 0.69 18.31 -1.78
C GLN A 306 1.90 17.96 -2.68
N ILE A 307 2.19 18.81 -3.65
CA ILE A 307 3.35 18.70 -4.54
C ILE A 307 4.08 20.03 -4.48
N GLU A 308 5.28 20.01 -3.89
CA GLU A 308 6.08 21.20 -3.63
C GLU A 308 6.90 21.61 -4.84
N HIS A 309 7.43 20.63 -5.58
CA HIS A 309 8.34 20.85 -6.70
C HIS A 309 7.76 20.31 -8.01
N CYS A 310 7.97 21.06 -9.10
CA CYS A 310 7.58 20.72 -10.44
C CYS A 310 8.21 19.38 -10.86
N PRO A 311 7.41 18.40 -11.33
CA PRO A 311 7.94 17.11 -11.73
C PRO A 311 8.99 17.16 -12.85
N ASP A 312 8.89 18.14 -13.77
CA ASP A 312 9.76 18.32 -14.94
C ASP A 312 11.07 19.05 -14.61
N CYS A 313 10.99 20.32 -14.17
CA CYS A 313 12.19 21.15 -13.94
C CYS A 313 12.69 21.12 -12.49
N GLY A 314 11.87 20.73 -11.51
CA GLY A 314 12.22 20.77 -10.09
C GLY A 314 12.05 22.11 -9.40
N SER A 315 11.59 23.17 -10.09
CA SER A 315 11.28 24.46 -9.44
C SER A 315 10.11 24.32 -8.45
N HIS A 316 10.01 25.22 -7.47
CA HIS A 316 8.87 25.26 -6.56
C HIS A 316 7.56 25.53 -7.32
N LEU A 317 6.46 24.88 -6.91
CA LEU A 317 5.12 25.08 -7.46
C LEU A 317 4.36 26.11 -6.63
N GLU A 318 3.70 27.04 -7.31
CA GLU A 318 2.80 27.99 -6.67
C GLU A 318 1.38 27.41 -6.66
N TRP A 319 0.70 27.50 -5.52
CA TRP A 319 -0.65 26.99 -5.32
C TRP A 319 -1.60 28.14 -5.01
N ASP A 320 -2.27 28.63 -6.04
CA ASP A 320 -3.11 29.83 -5.96
C ASP A 320 -4.58 29.50 -6.18
N ILE A 321 -5.47 30.24 -5.51
CA ILE A 321 -6.89 30.22 -5.86
C ILE A 321 -7.03 30.85 -7.25
N ALA A 322 -7.67 30.13 -8.18
CA ALA A 322 -7.93 30.61 -9.52
C ALA A 322 -8.67 31.96 -9.50
N SER A 323 -8.52 32.78 -10.53
CA SER A 323 -9.19 34.10 -10.63
C SER A 323 -10.73 34.01 -10.54
N SER A 324 -11.29 32.86 -10.91
CA SER A 324 -12.70 32.52 -10.75
C SER A 324 -13.15 32.31 -9.29
N GLY A 325 -12.20 32.14 -8.37
CA GLY A 325 -12.45 31.87 -6.94
C GLY A 325 -12.92 30.44 -6.64
N ASP A 326 -13.04 29.59 -7.65
CA ASP A 326 -13.71 28.28 -7.56
C ASP A 326 -12.77 27.08 -7.74
N ARG A 327 -11.44 27.28 -7.87
CA ARG A 327 -10.44 26.20 -7.94
C ARG A 327 -9.15 26.59 -7.25
N ILE A 328 -8.33 25.60 -6.90
CA ILE A 328 -6.92 25.81 -6.57
C ILE A 328 -6.05 25.24 -7.70
N HIS A 329 -5.14 26.06 -8.22
CA HIS A 329 -4.25 25.69 -9.33
C HIS A 329 -2.81 25.56 -8.84
N ALA A 330 -2.15 24.46 -9.24
CA ALA A 330 -0.72 24.28 -9.10
C ALA A 330 -0.01 24.74 -10.36
N CYS A 331 0.86 25.75 -10.26
CA CYS A 331 1.51 26.39 -11.40
C CYS A 331 3.04 26.33 -11.29
N CYS A 332 3.69 26.06 -12.42
CA CYS A 332 5.15 26.15 -12.55
C CYS A 332 5.48 27.45 -13.30
N ARG A 333 6.04 28.46 -12.61
CA ARG A 333 6.37 29.76 -13.20
C ARG A 333 7.79 29.88 -13.78
N ASP A 334 8.56 28.80 -13.74
CA ASP A 334 9.89 28.75 -14.34
C ASP A 334 9.78 28.84 -15.87
N THR A 335 10.38 29.88 -16.45
CA THR A 335 10.32 30.17 -17.89
C THR A 335 11.10 29.19 -18.75
N GLY A 336 11.96 28.35 -18.16
CA GLY A 336 12.67 27.27 -18.83
C GLY A 336 11.95 25.92 -18.76
N CYS A 337 10.82 25.83 -18.05
CA CYS A 337 10.08 24.58 -17.88
C CYS A 337 9.13 24.33 -19.05
N LYS A 338 9.39 23.29 -19.85
CA LYS A 338 8.52 22.91 -20.97
C LYS A 338 7.11 22.59 -20.52
N SER A 339 6.96 21.84 -19.44
CA SER A 339 5.64 21.50 -18.89
C SER A 339 4.88 22.72 -18.41
N GLY A 340 5.56 23.68 -17.75
CA GLY A 340 4.97 24.93 -17.28
C GLY A 340 4.59 25.90 -18.40
N LEU A 341 5.30 25.87 -19.53
CA LEU A 341 4.94 26.64 -20.73
C LEU A 341 3.78 26.00 -21.51
N ALA A 342 3.66 24.67 -21.48
CA ALA A 342 2.60 23.93 -22.16
C ALA A 342 1.25 23.96 -21.43
N ARG A 343 1.22 24.39 -20.16
CA ARG A 343 0.03 24.33 -19.30
C ARG A 343 -0.07 25.57 -18.43
N ASP A 344 -1.23 26.22 -18.45
CA ASP A 344 -1.54 27.32 -17.53
C ASP A 344 -1.48 26.88 -16.06
N HIS A 345 -1.90 25.63 -15.79
CA HIS A 345 -1.77 24.96 -14.50
C HIS A 345 -1.64 23.45 -14.69
N PHE A 346 -1.05 22.77 -13.72
CA PHE A 346 -0.95 21.31 -13.73
C PHE A 346 -2.28 20.65 -13.34
N PRO A 347 -2.57 19.44 -13.86
CA PRO A 347 -3.85 18.77 -13.70
C PRO A 347 -3.96 18.03 -12.35
N PHE A 348 -3.66 18.74 -11.26
CA PHE A 348 -3.56 18.21 -9.90
C PHE A 348 -4.69 18.75 -9.03
N TRP A 349 -5.58 17.87 -8.54
CA TRP A 349 -6.74 18.24 -7.74
C TRP A 349 -6.63 17.67 -6.33
N THR A 350 -6.43 18.52 -5.33
CA THR A 350 -6.22 18.10 -3.93
C THR A 350 -7.37 18.48 -3.00
N VAL A 351 -8.31 19.31 -3.47
CA VAL A 351 -9.50 19.75 -2.73
C VAL A 351 -10.72 18.93 -3.17
N ASP A 352 -11.55 18.49 -2.22
CA ASP A 352 -12.76 17.70 -2.51
C ASP A 352 -13.69 18.38 -3.54
N GLU A 353 -13.96 19.68 -3.40
CA GLU A 353 -14.80 20.44 -4.34
C GLU A 353 -14.25 20.38 -5.78
N ASP A 354 -12.94 20.52 -5.95
CA ASP A 354 -12.27 20.41 -7.24
C ASP A 354 -12.38 18.98 -7.78
N ILE A 355 -12.16 17.97 -6.94
CA ILE A 355 -12.26 16.55 -7.31
C ILE A 355 -13.67 16.20 -7.81
N TYR A 356 -14.73 16.63 -7.14
CA TYR A 356 -16.10 16.33 -7.57
C TYR A 356 -16.51 17.11 -8.82
N ARG A 357 -15.89 18.26 -9.07
CA ARG A 357 -16.17 19.09 -10.26
C ARG A 357 -15.43 18.58 -11.49
N GLU A 358 -14.13 18.39 -11.36
CA GLU A 358 -13.20 18.07 -12.45
C GLU A 358 -13.15 16.57 -12.77
N LEU A 359 -13.52 15.71 -11.80
CA LEU A 359 -13.62 14.25 -11.96
C LEU A 359 -12.30 13.66 -12.48
N PRO A 360 -11.23 13.67 -11.66
CA PRO A 360 -9.89 13.30 -12.08
C PRO A 360 -9.82 11.91 -12.68
N THR A 361 -8.93 11.73 -13.65
CA THR A 361 -8.77 10.46 -14.37
C THR A 361 -8.25 9.35 -13.46
N LEU A 362 -7.26 9.66 -12.62
CA LEU A 362 -6.75 8.80 -11.55
C LEU A 362 -7.13 9.41 -10.20
N LEU A 363 -7.91 8.70 -9.39
CA LEU A 363 -8.29 9.14 -8.05
C LEU A 363 -7.54 8.31 -6.99
N LEU A 364 -6.70 8.97 -6.20
CA LEU A 364 -6.08 8.37 -5.03
C LEU A 364 -6.96 8.63 -3.81
N GLY A 365 -7.52 7.58 -3.23
CA GLY A 365 -8.44 7.66 -2.11
C GLY A 365 -7.96 6.93 -0.86
N THR A 366 -8.40 7.40 0.31
CA THR A 366 -8.31 6.60 1.55
C THR A 366 -9.62 5.88 1.83
N ALA A 367 -9.54 4.68 2.41
CA ALA A 367 -10.74 3.90 2.75
C ALA A 367 -11.73 4.69 3.63
N ASP A 368 -11.24 5.60 4.49
CA ASP A 368 -12.07 6.47 5.31
C ASP A 368 -13.01 7.38 4.51
N LYS A 369 -12.61 7.84 3.31
CA LYS A 369 -13.46 8.69 2.46
C LYS A 369 -14.64 7.93 1.86
N PHE A 370 -14.57 6.61 1.76
CA PHE A 370 -15.67 5.82 1.22
C PHE A 370 -16.92 5.88 2.08
N VAL A 371 -16.80 6.20 3.38
CA VAL A 371 -17.98 6.47 4.22
C VAL A 371 -18.78 7.67 3.71
N GLN A 372 -18.15 8.61 3.00
CA GLN A 372 -18.82 9.79 2.46
C GLN A 372 -19.79 9.46 1.32
N ILE A 373 -19.71 8.28 0.69
CA ILE A 373 -20.68 7.89 -0.35
C ILE A 373 -22.11 7.82 0.20
N VAL A 374 -22.26 7.57 1.51
CA VAL A 374 -23.56 7.54 2.17
C VAL A 374 -24.14 8.95 2.33
N THR A 375 -23.28 9.94 2.61
CA THR A 375 -23.70 11.27 3.07
C THR A 375 -23.68 12.33 1.98
N LYS A 376 -22.75 12.26 1.02
CA LYS A 376 -22.53 13.25 -0.03
C LYS A 376 -23.00 12.75 -1.38
N LYS A 377 -23.92 13.48 -2.03
CA LYS A 377 -24.43 13.11 -3.37
C LYS A 377 -23.37 13.24 -4.46
N GLU A 378 -22.45 14.18 -4.30
CA GLU A 378 -21.42 14.52 -5.29
C GLU A 378 -20.47 13.34 -5.56
N THR A 379 -20.32 12.45 -4.56
CA THR A 379 -19.47 11.26 -4.66
C THR A 379 -19.91 10.30 -5.76
N GLY A 380 -21.21 10.23 -6.09
CA GLY A 380 -21.72 9.38 -7.17
C GLY A 380 -21.06 9.70 -8.52
N ARG A 381 -20.71 10.97 -8.75
CA ARG A 381 -20.05 11.42 -9.99
C ARG A 381 -18.68 10.77 -10.21
N LEU A 382 -17.98 10.41 -9.13
CA LEU A 382 -16.70 9.70 -9.20
C LEU A 382 -16.84 8.28 -9.75
N PHE A 383 -18.04 7.73 -9.75
CA PHE A 383 -18.36 6.40 -10.27
C PHE A 383 -19.05 6.47 -11.65
N GLY A 384 -19.07 7.65 -12.28
CA GLY A 384 -19.81 7.88 -13.53
C GLY A 384 -21.33 7.97 -13.33
N LEU A 385 -21.82 8.08 -12.09
CA LEU A 385 -23.24 8.18 -11.80
C LEU A 385 -23.74 9.63 -11.91
N GLY A 386 -25.02 9.80 -12.27
CA GLY A 386 -25.64 11.11 -12.54
C GLY A 386 -25.43 11.63 -13.97
N ASP A 387 -24.58 10.96 -14.75
CA ASP A 387 -24.37 11.20 -16.18
C ASP A 387 -24.36 9.85 -16.89
N ALA A 388 -25.51 9.44 -17.44
CA ALA A 388 -25.67 8.13 -18.05
C ALA A 388 -24.75 7.90 -19.25
N SER A 389 -24.17 8.95 -19.84
CA SER A 389 -23.18 8.78 -20.90
C SER A 389 -21.85 8.29 -20.34
N ARG A 390 -21.48 8.63 -19.10
CA ARG A 390 -20.14 8.39 -18.56
C ARG A 390 -19.88 6.94 -18.18
N PHE A 391 -18.66 6.47 -18.46
CA PHE A 391 -18.23 5.17 -18.00
C PHE A 391 -17.81 5.16 -16.52
N PRO A 392 -18.12 4.07 -15.78
CA PRO A 392 -17.61 3.89 -14.44
C PRO A 392 -16.08 3.63 -14.45
N PRO A 393 -15.41 3.63 -13.28
CA PRO A 393 -14.00 3.26 -13.18
C PRO A 393 -13.73 1.84 -13.72
N ASP A 394 -12.65 1.69 -14.49
CA ASP A 394 -12.27 0.43 -15.14
C ASP A 394 -11.32 -0.41 -14.29
N LEU A 395 -10.48 0.25 -13.48
CA LEU A 395 -9.43 -0.38 -12.68
C LEU A 395 -9.47 0.12 -11.22
N ILE A 396 -9.41 -0.81 -10.29
CA ILE A 396 -9.24 -0.57 -8.86
C ILE A 396 -7.89 -1.14 -8.42
N ILE A 397 -7.09 -0.33 -7.74
CA ILE A 397 -5.78 -0.71 -7.21
C ILE A 397 -5.82 -0.62 -5.70
N GLN A 398 -5.57 -1.74 -5.02
CA GLN A 398 -5.40 -1.79 -3.57
C GLN A 398 -3.92 -1.97 -3.21
N ASP A 399 -3.26 -0.90 -2.76
CA ASP A 399 -1.89 -1.01 -2.25
C ASP A 399 -1.88 -1.43 -0.77
N GLU A 400 -0.83 -2.13 -0.39
CA GLU A 400 -0.61 -2.68 0.95
C GLU A 400 -1.83 -3.42 1.51
N LEU A 401 -2.32 -4.41 0.76
CA LEU A 401 -3.52 -5.19 1.08
C LEU A 401 -3.53 -5.74 2.53
N HIS A 402 -2.36 -6.10 3.05
CA HIS A 402 -2.21 -6.64 4.41
C HIS A 402 -2.63 -5.65 5.51
N LEU A 403 -2.67 -4.34 5.22
CA LEU A 403 -3.13 -3.30 6.14
C LEU A 403 -4.65 -3.23 6.25
N ILE A 404 -5.39 -3.81 5.30
CA ILE A 404 -6.86 -3.96 5.38
C ILE A 404 -7.18 -5.26 6.10
N SER A 405 -7.06 -5.25 7.43
CA SER A 405 -7.28 -6.42 8.27
C SER A 405 -8.10 -6.11 9.53
N GLY A 406 -8.59 -7.16 10.20
CA GLY A 406 -9.30 -7.05 11.47
C GLY A 406 -10.58 -6.19 11.38
N PRO A 407 -10.84 -5.31 12.36
CA PRO A 407 -12.03 -4.46 12.35
C PRO A 407 -12.08 -3.51 11.16
N LEU A 408 -10.97 -2.86 10.82
CA LEU A 408 -10.90 -1.94 9.67
C LEU A 408 -11.26 -2.67 8.37
N GLY A 409 -10.67 -3.85 8.15
CA GLY A 409 -10.94 -4.63 6.96
C GLY A 409 -12.36 -5.21 6.90
N SER A 410 -12.94 -5.56 8.05
CA SER A 410 -14.34 -6.01 8.11
C SER A 410 -15.31 -4.89 7.73
N MET A 411 -15.06 -3.66 8.20
CA MET A 411 -15.86 -2.49 7.79
C MET A 411 -15.65 -2.15 6.32
N ALA A 412 -14.39 -2.20 5.84
CA ALA A 412 -14.08 -1.96 4.43
C ALA A 412 -14.81 -2.96 3.51
N GLY A 413 -14.83 -4.26 3.86
CA GLY A 413 -15.52 -5.28 3.06
C GLY A 413 -17.04 -5.05 2.95
N LEU A 414 -17.69 -4.47 3.97
CA LEU A 414 -19.09 -4.04 3.86
C LEU A 414 -19.25 -2.92 2.83
N PHE A 415 -18.44 -1.86 2.93
CA PHE A 415 -18.50 -0.73 2.01
C PHE A 415 -18.12 -1.12 0.58
N GLU A 416 -17.26 -2.11 0.40
CA GLU A 416 -16.93 -2.64 -0.93
C GLU A 416 -18.10 -3.28 -1.65
N THR A 417 -19.17 -3.64 -0.93
CA THR A 417 -20.42 -4.05 -1.58
C THR A 417 -21.01 -2.90 -2.39
N ALA A 418 -21.05 -1.69 -1.80
CA ALA A 418 -21.57 -0.51 -2.49
C ALA A 418 -20.60 0.00 -3.56
N ILE A 419 -19.29 0.05 -3.26
CA ILE A 419 -18.30 0.54 -4.22
C ILE A 419 -18.25 -0.34 -5.48
N ASP A 420 -18.21 -1.66 -5.31
CA ASP A 420 -18.21 -2.56 -6.45
C ASP A 420 -19.52 -2.46 -7.26
N ALA A 421 -20.68 -2.33 -6.60
CA ALA A 421 -21.95 -2.10 -7.28
C ALA A 421 -22.00 -0.77 -8.05
N MET A 422 -21.46 0.31 -7.46
CA MET A 422 -21.41 1.64 -8.10
C MET A 422 -20.41 1.71 -9.26
N CYS A 423 -19.35 0.90 -9.23
CA CYS A 423 -18.44 0.74 -10.37
C CYS A 423 -18.96 -0.24 -11.43
N SER A 424 -20.06 -0.95 -11.18
CA SER A 424 -20.56 -2.00 -12.06
C SER A 424 -21.73 -1.51 -12.91
N ARG A 425 -21.68 -1.77 -14.21
CA ARG A 425 -22.74 -1.38 -15.15
C ARG A 425 -22.99 -2.49 -16.16
N GLU A 426 -24.26 -2.87 -16.36
CA GLU A 426 -24.63 -3.94 -17.31
C GLU A 426 -23.90 -5.27 -17.05
N GLY A 427 -23.65 -5.62 -15.79
CA GLY A 427 -22.91 -6.82 -15.41
C GLY A 427 -21.39 -6.73 -15.54
N ARG A 428 -20.85 -5.64 -16.11
CA ARG A 428 -19.42 -5.38 -16.21
C ARG A 428 -18.90 -4.78 -14.92
N ARG A 429 -18.01 -5.50 -14.24
CA ARG A 429 -17.37 -5.08 -12.98
C ARG A 429 -15.98 -4.49 -13.26
N PRO A 430 -15.42 -3.64 -12.39
CA PRO A 430 -14.05 -3.15 -12.54
C PRO A 430 -13.03 -4.29 -12.38
N LYS A 431 -11.88 -4.17 -13.06
CA LYS A 431 -10.72 -5.01 -12.78
C LYS A 431 -10.13 -4.59 -11.43
N VAL A 432 -9.83 -5.56 -10.56
CA VAL A 432 -9.18 -5.29 -9.27
C VAL A 432 -7.77 -5.87 -9.30
N ILE A 433 -6.79 -5.06 -8.91
CA ILE A 433 -5.42 -5.50 -8.65
C ILE A 433 -5.00 -5.05 -7.26
N GLY A 434 -3.99 -5.70 -6.68
CA GLY A 434 -3.40 -5.20 -5.45
C GLY A 434 -1.94 -5.57 -5.29
N SER A 435 -1.33 -5.00 -4.26
CA SER A 435 0.07 -5.26 -3.89
C SER A 435 0.21 -5.59 -2.42
N THR A 436 1.16 -6.45 -2.11
CA THR A 436 1.53 -6.77 -0.73
C THR A 436 2.94 -7.33 -0.64
N ALA A 437 3.59 -7.17 0.52
CA ALA A 437 4.87 -7.80 0.83
C ALA A 437 4.74 -9.00 1.78
N THR A 438 3.72 -9.02 2.63
CA THR A 438 3.56 -9.99 3.71
C THR A 438 2.09 -10.35 3.82
N ILE A 439 1.68 -11.44 3.18
CA ILE A 439 0.32 -11.96 3.28
C ILE A 439 0.36 -13.48 3.39
N ARG A 440 -0.59 -14.03 4.15
CA ARG A 440 -0.90 -15.45 4.18
C ARG A 440 -2.40 -15.61 4.04
N ARG A 441 -2.86 -16.67 3.36
CA ARG A 441 -4.28 -16.87 3.02
C ARG A 441 -4.88 -15.69 2.26
N ALA A 442 -4.15 -15.20 1.25
CA ALA A 442 -4.62 -14.11 0.39
C ALA A 442 -5.99 -14.41 -0.22
N SER A 443 -6.28 -15.68 -0.57
CA SER A 443 -7.56 -16.09 -1.16
C SER A 443 -8.75 -15.74 -0.28
N ASP A 444 -8.69 -16.07 1.02
CA ASP A 444 -9.78 -15.80 1.95
C ASP A 444 -9.96 -14.29 2.15
N GLN A 445 -8.85 -13.56 2.32
CA GLN A 445 -8.91 -12.11 2.54
C GLN A 445 -9.46 -11.37 1.31
N VAL A 446 -9.01 -11.74 0.10
CA VAL A 446 -9.47 -11.15 -1.16
C VAL A 446 -10.94 -11.48 -1.41
N LEU A 447 -11.37 -12.73 -1.21
CA LEU A 447 -12.77 -13.12 -1.36
C LEU A 447 -13.65 -12.29 -0.41
N ASN A 448 -13.27 -12.22 0.86
CA ASN A 448 -14.04 -11.47 1.85
C ASN A 448 -14.10 -9.96 1.57
N LEU A 449 -13.03 -9.35 1.07
CA LEU A 449 -13.01 -7.91 0.80
C LEU A 449 -13.67 -7.55 -0.53
N PHE A 450 -13.38 -8.30 -1.60
CA PHE A 450 -13.65 -7.87 -2.98
C PHE A 450 -14.64 -8.76 -3.73
N ASP A 451 -15.05 -9.90 -3.17
CA ASP A 451 -15.88 -10.88 -3.90
C ASP A 451 -15.20 -11.28 -5.22
N ARG A 452 -13.92 -11.67 -5.11
CA ARG A 452 -13.04 -12.09 -6.21
C ARG A 452 -12.25 -13.33 -5.81
N SER A 453 -11.91 -14.17 -6.79
CA SER A 453 -10.81 -15.13 -6.62
C SER A 453 -9.47 -14.40 -6.67
N VAL A 454 -8.39 -15.02 -6.19
CA VAL A 454 -7.05 -14.40 -6.18
C VAL A 454 -6.10 -15.13 -7.12
N MET A 455 -5.26 -14.37 -7.81
CA MET A 455 -4.07 -14.87 -8.47
C MET A 455 -2.85 -14.13 -7.92
N GLN A 456 -2.05 -14.81 -7.09
CA GLN A 456 -0.82 -14.23 -6.56
C GLN A 456 0.30 -14.35 -7.59
N PHE A 457 0.97 -13.23 -7.87
CA PHE A 457 2.08 -13.16 -8.81
C PHE A 457 3.37 -12.65 -8.14
N PRO A 458 4.53 -13.26 -8.38
CA PRO A 458 4.70 -14.52 -9.10
C PRO A 458 4.19 -15.71 -8.28
N PRO A 459 3.64 -16.75 -8.92
CA PRO A 459 3.35 -18.00 -8.24
C PRO A 459 4.64 -18.62 -7.64
N PRO A 460 4.58 -19.28 -6.48
CA PRO A 460 5.76 -19.57 -5.68
C PRO A 460 6.67 -20.68 -6.25
N GLY A 461 6.24 -21.42 -7.28
CA GLY A 461 7.00 -22.55 -7.80
C GLY A 461 7.24 -23.65 -6.76
N LEU A 462 8.43 -24.26 -6.78
CA LEU A 462 8.81 -25.36 -5.90
C LEU A 462 9.53 -24.93 -4.61
N HIS A 463 10.20 -23.77 -4.59
CA HIS A 463 10.99 -23.31 -3.46
C HIS A 463 10.67 -21.87 -3.10
N HIS A 464 10.67 -21.53 -1.81
CA HIS A 464 10.42 -20.16 -1.37
C HIS A 464 11.48 -19.15 -1.85
N SER A 465 12.66 -19.63 -2.23
CA SER A 465 13.81 -18.82 -2.67
C SER A 465 13.81 -18.55 -4.17
N ASN A 466 12.96 -19.23 -4.96
CA ASN A 466 12.98 -19.11 -6.41
C ASN A 466 11.59 -19.37 -7.03
N SER A 467 10.94 -18.31 -7.49
CA SER A 467 9.68 -18.33 -8.23
C SER A 467 9.84 -18.12 -9.74
N GLY A 468 11.08 -18.15 -10.25
CA GLY A 468 11.45 -17.77 -11.61
C GLY A 468 11.62 -16.27 -11.77
N PHE A 469 10.70 -15.48 -11.22
CA PHE A 469 10.77 -14.01 -11.26
C PHE A 469 11.43 -13.37 -10.03
N ALA A 470 11.36 -14.03 -8.88
CA ALA A 470 12.03 -13.63 -7.65
C ALA A 470 12.98 -14.75 -7.24
N CYS A 471 14.29 -14.49 -7.28
CA CYS A 471 15.32 -15.47 -6.96
C CYS A 471 16.30 -14.93 -5.92
N VAL A 472 16.57 -15.70 -4.86
CA VAL A 472 17.60 -15.36 -3.87
C VAL A 472 18.97 -15.60 -4.49
N GLU A 473 19.75 -14.53 -4.67
CA GLU A 473 21.11 -14.60 -5.19
C GLU A 473 22.09 -15.02 -4.08
N LYS A 474 23.04 -15.91 -4.40
CA LYS A 474 24.00 -16.42 -3.41
C LYS A 474 24.95 -15.35 -2.87
N ASP A 475 25.22 -14.30 -3.64
CA ASP A 475 26.20 -13.27 -3.29
C ASP A 475 25.54 -11.92 -2.91
N SER A 476 24.21 -11.82 -2.89
CA SER A 476 23.53 -10.55 -2.60
C SER A 476 23.82 -10.05 -1.16
N PRO A 477 24.07 -8.75 -0.94
CA PRO A 477 24.17 -8.20 0.42
C PRO A 477 22.88 -8.49 1.18
N GLY A 478 22.95 -9.41 2.15
CA GLY A 478 21.82 -9.83 2.96
C GLY A 478 21.65 -8.96 4.20
N ARG A 479 20.77 -9.40 5.09
CA ARG A 479 20.65 -8.88 6.46
C ARG A 479 21.13 -9.94 7.44
N LEU A 480 22.13 -9.60 8.25
CA LEU A 480 22.51 -10.43 9.37
C LEU A 480 21.59 -10.10 10.55
N TYR A 481 20.78 -11.07 10.96
CA TYR A 481 19.98 -10.99 12.17
C TYR A 481 20.80 -11.56 13.33
N LEU A 482 20.87 -10.86 14.45
CA LEU A 482 21.55 -11.26 15.68
C LEU A 482 20.59 -11.20 16.87
N GLY A 483 20.49 -12.28 17.64
CA GLY A 483 19.66 -12.33 18.84
C GLY A 483 20.46 -12.09 20.12
N VAL A 484 19.97 -11.20 20.98
CA VAL A 484 20.52 -10.97 22.33
C VAL A 484 19.40 -11.14 23.34
N THR A 485 19.67 -11.80 24.47
CA THR A 485 18.67 -12.04 25.54
C THR A 485 18.94 -11.17 26.76
N THR A 486 17.88 -10.80 27.49
CA THR A 486 17.99 -10.16 28.81
C THR A 486 18.26 -11.12 29.96
N ALA A 487 18.63 -12.38 29.68
CA ALA A 487 19.04 -13.29 30.73
C ALA A 487 20.27 -12.73 31.48
N GLY A 488 20.14 -12.53 32.79
CA GLY A 488 21.23 -12.10 33.68
C GLY A 488 21.36 -10.59 33.93
N ARG A 489 20.68 -9.71 33.19
CA ARG A 489 20.70 -8.24 33.41
C ARG A 489 19.36 -7.58 33.05
N THR A 490 19.16 -6.33 33.45
CA THR A 490 17.96 -5.56 33.08
C THR A 490 17.98 -5.23 31.58
N GLY A 491 16.79 -5.13 30.97
CA GLY A 491 16.65 -4.79 29.56
C GLY A 491 17.29 -3.44 29.20
N SER A 492 17.11 -2.42 30.04
CA SER A 492 17.72 -1.10 29.85
C SER A 492 19.24 -1.14 29.79
N TYR A 493 19.87 -1.89 30.70
CA TYR A 493 21.33 -2.03 30.74
C TYR A 493 21.88 -2.70 29.48
N ILE A 494 21.23 -3.78 29.02
CA ILE A 494 21.66 -4.46 27.80
C ILE A 494 21.39 -3.58 26.57
N TYR A 495 20.24 -2.91 26.51
CA TYR A 495 19.91 -1.98 25.42
C TYR A 495 20.99 -0.90 25.27
N GLN A 496 21.33 -0.22 26.37
CA GLN A 496 22.43 0.75 26.43
C GLN A 496 23.74 0.13 25.92
N THR A 497 24.12 -1.04 26.45
CA THR A 497 25.38 -1.71 26.11
C THR A 497 25.47 -2.03 24.61
N ILE A 498 24.38 -2.55 24.03
CA ILE A 498 24.31 -2.85 22.59
C ILE A 498 24.38 -1.55 21.80
N ALA A 499 23.56 -0.55 22.13
CA ALA A 499 23.50 0.73 21.43
C ALA A 499 24.87 1.42 21.40
N SER A 500 25.53 1.56 22.56
CA SER A 500 26.88 2.13 22.65
C SER A 500 27.90 1.34 21.84
N SER A 501 27.87 0.00 21.90
CA SER A 501 28.80 -0.83 21.11
C SER A 501 28.61 -0.67 19.60
N LEU A 502 27.36 -0.59 19.13
CA LEU A 502 27.04 -0.44 17.71
C LEU A 502 27.38 0.97 17.20
N LEU A 503 26.99 2.01 17.95
CA LEU A 503 27.25 3.40 17.59
C LEU A 503 28.74 3.73 17.56
N GLN A 504 29.51 3.20 18.52
CA GLN A 504 30.96 3.33 18.54
C GLN A 504 31.60 2.57 17.37
N ALA A 505 31.16 1.35 17.08
CA ALA A 505 31.69 0.57 15.94
C ALA A 505 31.41 1.25 14.59
N ALA A 506 30.27 1.91 14.44
CA ALA A 506 29.94 2.67 13.23
C ALA A 506 30.87 3.87 12.97
N ALA A 507 31.63 4.31 13.99
CA ALA A 507 32.65 5.36 13.86
C ALA A 507 34.05 4.82 13.56
N ASP A 508 34.21 3.50 13.39
CA ASP A 508 35.50 2.89 13.04
C ASP A 508 36.00 3.44 11.69
N PRO A 509 37.23 4.00 11.62
CA PRO A 509 37.79 4.56 10.40
C PRO A 509 37.94 3.58 9.23
N SER A 510 37.89 2.27 9.48
CA SER A 510 37.88 1.25 8.43
C SER A 510 36.60 1.27 7.59
N PHE A 511 35.49 1.78 8.13
CA PHE A 511 34.28 2.04 7.35
C PHE A 511 34.42 3.34 6.55
N SER A 512 34.54 3.19 5.23
CA SER A 512 34.68 4.32 4.30
C SER A 512 33.60 4.29 3.22
N GLY A 513 33.35 5.44 2.58
CA GLY A 513 32.33 5.58 1.54
C GLY A 513 30.93 5.18 2.03
N LEU A 514 30.25 4.33 1.26
CA LEU A 514 28.87 3.94 1.53
C LEU A 514 28.71 3.17 2.85
N GLU A 515 29.68 2.36 3.25
CA GLU A 515 29.56 1.57 4.49
C GLU A 515 29.59 2.48 5.73
N GLY A 516 30.48 3.46 5.73
CA GLY A 516 30.58 4.46 6.80
C GLY A 516 29.33 5.33 6.92
N ASP A 517 28.69 5.64 5.79
CA ASP A 517 27.42 6.36 5.75
C ASP A 517 26.24 5.50 6.23
N TYR A 518 26.15 4.26 5.74
CA TYR A 518 24.96 3.43 5.95
C TYR A 518 24.84 2.94 7.39
N TYR A 519 25.96 2.62 8.03
CA TYR A 519 25.98 2.21 9.42
C TYR A 519 25.97 3.39 10.41
N TRP A 520 26.09 4.64 9.93
CA TRP A 520 26.17 5.83 10.78
C TRP A 520 24.95 5.97 11.69
N THR A 521 23.76 5.82 11.12
CA THR A 521 22.48 6.02 11.81
C THR A 521 21.99 4.71 12.44
N LEU A 522 21.82 4.70 13.77
CA LEU A 522 21.20 3.58 14.48
C LEU A 522 19.68 3.75 14.54
N VAL A 523 18.95 2.77 13.99
CA VAL A 523 17.48 2.71 14.12
C VAL A 523 17.09 1.91 15.35
N GLY A 524 16.56 2.55 16.40
CA GLY A 524 15.94 1.89 17.54
C GLY A 524 14.46 1.63 17.31
N TYR A 525 14.04 0.37 17.18
CA TYR A 525 12.63 -0.01 16.97
C TYR A 525 11.93 -0.43 18.27
N PHE A 526 10.74 0.11 18.51
CA PHE A 526 9.95 -0.12 19.72
C PHE A 526 8.51 -0.52 19.43
N ASN A 527 8.01 -1.47 20.23
CA ASN A 527 6.63 -1.97 20.15
C ASN A 527 5.60 -1.05 20.84
N SER A 528 6.06 -0.12 21.67
CA SER A 528 5.19 0.81 22.39
C SER A 528 5.84 2.17 22.61
N LEU A 529 5.02 3.22 22.58
CA LEU A 529 5.46 4.59 22.86
C LEU A 529 6.00 4.76 24.29
N ARG A 530 5.57 3.89 25.22
CA ARG A 530 6.07 3.88 26.60
C ARG A 530 7.52 3.39 26.65
N GLU A 531 7.82 2.26 26.02
CA GLU A 531 9.20 1.72 25.96
C GLU A 531 10.12 2.67 25.20
N LEU A 532 9.62 3.30 24.12
CA LEU A 532 10.36 4.32 23.36
C LEU A 532 10.70 5.54 24.22
N GLY A 533 9.74 6.07 24.98
CA GLY A 533 9.99 7.22 25.86
C GLY A 533 11.07 6.96 26.89
N SER A 534 11.11 5.75 27.48
CA SER A 534 12.21 5.35 28.37
C SER A 534 13.55 5.24 27.62
N ALA A 535 13.55 4.72 26.40
CA ALA A 535 14.77 4.60 25.61
C ALA A 535 15.33 5.94 25.12
N SER A 536 14.48 6.95 24.90
CA SER A 536 14.93 8.31 24.57
C SER A 536 15.79 8.91 25.67
N ILE A 537 15.45 8.67 26.93
CA ILE A 537 16.24 9.12 28.09
C ILE A 537 17.56 8.35 28.14
N ILE A 538 17.51 7.02 28.01
CA ILE A 538 18.69 6.15 27.99
C ILE A 538 19.68 6.56 26.87
N MET A 539 19.18 6.95 25.70
CA MET A 539 20.03 7.38 24.59
C MET A 539 20.75 8.71 24.85
N GLN A 540 20.13 9.63 25.59
CA GLN A 540 20.73 10.93 25.90
C GLN A 540 21.79 10.82 27.00
N ASP A 541 21.52 10.05 28.06
CA ASP A 541 22.38 9.98 29.24
C ASP A 541 23.27 8.72 29.23
N ASP A 542 22.66 7.54 29.36
CA ASP A 542 23.36 6.28 29.62
C ASP A 542 24.23 5.84 28.42
N VAL A 543 23.73 6.00 27.19
CA VAL A 543 24.47 5.58 25.98
C VAL A 543 25.69 6.47 25.75
N THR A 544 25.59 7.77 26.02
CA THR A 544 26.71 8.72 25.95
C THR A 544 27.84 8.28 26.87
N HIS A 545 27.54 7.94 28.13
CA HIS A 545 28.54 7.39 29.03
C HIS A 545 29.06 6.00 28.59
N GLY A 546 28.16 5.17 28.04
CA GLY A 546 28.54 3.87 27.50
C GLY A 546 29.53 3.97 26.32
N LEU A 547 29.43 5.01 25.49
CA LEU A 547 30.38 5.27 24.40
C LEU A 547 31.79 5.55 24.92
N GLU A 548 31.92 6.35 25.99
CA GLU A 548 33.21 6.61 26.65
C GLU A 548 33.85 5.32 27.19
N LEU A 549 33.04 4.44 27.79
CA LEU A 549 33.52 3.15 28.31
C LEU A 549 33.96 2.20 27.20
N VAL A 550 33.21 2.12 26.10
CA VAL A 550 33.52 1.26 24.97
C VAL A 550 34.76 1.78 24.23
N SER A 551 34.84 3.08 23.95
CA SER A 551 35.98 3.70 23.26
C SER A 551 37.25 3.59 24.10
N ALA A 552 37.19 3.82 25.41
CA ALA A 552 38.34 3.63 26.30
C ALA A 552 38.84 2.18 26.31
N ARG A 553 37.92 1.20 26.29
CA ARG A 553 38.29 -0.22 26.22
C ARG A 553 38.94 -0.60 24.89
N ARG A 554 38.51 0.03 23.79
CA ARG A 554 39.03 -0.21 22.43
C ARG A 554 40.20 0.70 22.05
N GLN A 555 40.56 1.67 22.90
CA GLN A 555 41.57 2.69 22.64
C GLN A 555 41.23 3.60 21.44
N GLU A 556 39.96 3.99 21.35
CA GLU A 556 39.39 4.83 20.28
C GLU A 556 38.92 6.18 20.84
N GLN A 557 38.63 7.13 19.95
CA GLN A 557 37.94 8.37 20.34
C GLN A 557 36.43 8.10 20.49
N PRO A 558 35.79 8.62 21.55
CA PRO A 558 34.35 8.46 21.72
C PRO A 558 33.59 9.21 20.63
N ARG A 559 32.58 8.55 20.06
CA ARG A 559 31.61 9.25 19.20
C ARG A 559 30.76 10.20 20.05
N HIS A 560 30.54 11.42 19.57
CA HIS A 560 29.58 12.35 20.16
C HIS A 560 28.25 12.27 19.39
N LEU A 561 27.14 12.12 20.11
CA LEU A 561 25.81 11.97 19.52
C LEU A 561 25.03 13.27 19.58
N GLN A 562 24.26 13.55 18.53
CA GLN A 562 23.15 14.48 18.54
C GLN A 562 21.94 13.89 19.29
N PRO A 563 21.00 14.73 19.75
CA PRO A 563 19.76 14.26 20.35
C PRO A 563 19.01 13.31 19.40
N PRO A 564 18.42 12.21 19.92
CA PRO A 564 17.74 11.23 19.07
C PRO A 564 16.52 11.83 18.38
N THR A 565 16.36 11.50 17.11
CA THR A 565 15.17 11.86 16.34
C THR A 565 14.05 10.84 16.58
N GLU A 566 12.82 11.31 16.76
CA GLU A 566 11.65 10.45 16.98
C GLU A 566 10.82 10.27 15.71
N LEU A 567 10.40 9.03 15.41
CA LEU A 567 9.50 8.69 14.31
C LEU A 567 8.32 7.85 14.83
N THR A 568 7.32 8.54 15.38
CA THR A 568 6.14 7.91 16.00
C THR A 568 4.85 8.64 15.64
N SER A 569 3.72 8.01 15.98
CA SER A 569 2.37 8.57 15.72
C SER A 569 2.08 9.86 16.49
N ARG A 570 2.99 10.31 17.37
CA ARG A 570 2.90 11.59 18.09
C ARG A 570 3.46 12.76 17.28
N VAL A 571 4.37 12.47 16.35
CA VAL A 571 4.98 13.47 15.49
C VAL A 571 3.91 13.95 14.50
N LYS A 572 3.79 15.26 14.33
CA LYS A 572 2.81 15.83 13.42
C LYS A 572 3.20 15.55 11.97
N SER A 573 2.21 15.53 11.08
CA SER A 573 2.41 15.12 9.68
C SER A 573 3.35 16.04 8.90
N ASP A 574 3.37 17.33 9.23
CA ASP A 574 4.30 18.34 8.71
C ASP A 574 5.73 18.13 9.20
N GLU A 575 5.92 17.85 10.50
CA GLU A 575 7.24 17.58 11.11
C GLU A 575 7.88 16.28 10.62
N ILE A 576 7.09 15.26 10.25
CA ILE A 576 7.61 13.97 9.77
C ILE A 576 8.51 14.18 8.55
N ARG A 577 8.13 15.07 7.61
CA ARG A 577 8.89 15.30 6.38
C ARG A 577 10.32 15.75 6.68
N ASP A 578 10.47 16.70 7.59
CA ASP A 578 11.77 17.25 7.96
C ASP A 578 12.64 16.16 8.63
N LYS A 579 12.01 15.29 9.43
CA LYS A 579 12.68 14.09 9.97
C LYS A 579 13.10 13.09 8.89
N LEU A 580 12.38 12.99 7.78
CA LEU A 580 12.79 12.12 6.67
C LEU A 580 14.02 12.68 5.96
N LEU A 581 14.09 14.00 5.78
CA LEU A 581 15.26 14.67 5.19
C LEU A 581 16.52 14.43 6.05
N GLU A 582 16.39 14.51 7.38
CA GLU A 582 17.45 14.17 8.34
C GLU A 582 17.92 12.70 8.22
N LEU A 583 16.98 11.79 7.91
CA LEU A 583 17.29 10.38 7.68
C LEU A 583 17.88 10.11 6.29
N ASP A 584 17.57 10.92 5.28
CA ASP A 584 18.15 10.81 3.94
C ASP A 584 19.53 11.51 3.83
N ALA A 585 19.80 12.51 4.69
CA ALA A 585 21.07 13.22 4.75
C ALA A 585 22.24 12.27 5.04
N THR A 586 23.32 12.38 4.26
CA THR A 586 24.51 11.53 4.40
C THR A 586 25.37 11.96 5.58
N ARG A 587 26.15 11.03 6.14
CA ARG A 587 27.08 11.27 7.26
C ARG A 587 27.92 12.54 7.05
N ASP A 588 28.46 12.70 5.86
CA ASP A 588 29.40 13.77 5.54
C ASP A 588 28.71 15.15 5.36
N SER A 589 27.37 15.20 5.33
CA SER A 589 26.63 16.48 5.31
C SER A 589 26.61 17.18 6.67
N GLY A 590 26.82 16.43 7.76
CA GLY A 590 26.69 16.91 9.13
C GLY A 590 25.23 17.05 9.63
N GLU A 591 24.25 16.77 8.77
CA GLU A 591 22.82 16.84 9.08
C GLU A 591 22.18 15.46 9.30
N ALA A 592 22.96 14.39 9.15
CA ALA A 592 22.49 13.02 9.30
C ALA A 592 22.14 12.71 10.77
N ALA A 593 20.94 12.16 11.00
CA ALA A 593 20.55 11.66 12.31
C ALA A 593 21.54 10.59 12.81
N ASP A 594 22.08 10.74 14.02
CA ASP A 594 22.90 9.68 14.63
C ASP A 594 22.04 8.51 15.11
N VAL A 595 20.86 8.81 15.66
CA VAL A 595 19.92 7.86 16.22
C VAL A 595 18.50 8.25 15.84
N VAL A 596 17.72 7.27 15.39
CA VAL A 596 16.27 7.43 15.24
C VAL A 596 15.53 6.39 16.07
N LEU A 597 14.60 6.86 16.90
CA LEU A 597 13.72 6.03 17.72
C LEU A 597 12.37 5.94 17.04
N ALA A 598 12.02 4.75 16.59
CA ALA A 598 10.87 4.52 15.75
C ALA A 598 9.91 3.48 16.33
N SER A 599 8.64 3.66 15.97
CA SER A 599 7.58 2.66 16.17
C SER A 599 7.24 1.97 14.85
N ASN A 600 6.08 1.31 14.77
CA ASN A 600 5.53 0.76 13.53
C ASN A 600 5.47 1.78 12.38
N MET A 601 5.55 3.09 12.64
CA MET A 601 5.64 4.08 11.56
C MET A 601 6.81 3.87 10.59
N ILE A 602 7.94 3.30 11.02
CA ILE A 602 9.04 3.00 10.10
C ILE A 602 8.71 1.82 9.18
N SER A 603 7.81 0.91 9.60
CA SER A 603 7.47 -0.28 8.82
C SER A 603 6.61 0.06 7.61
N VAL A 604 5.94 1.21 7.60
CA VAL A 604 5.00 1.64 6.56
C VAL A 604 5.58 2.73 5.66
N GLY A 605 6.08 2.27 4.52
CA GLY A 605 6.37 3.02 3.31
C GLY A 605 7.24 4.27 3.41
N LEU A 606 8.11 4.32 4.42
CA LEU A 606 9.29 5.18 4.42
C LEU A 606 10.34 4.67 3.41
N ASP A 607 10.86 5.54 2.54
CA ASP A 607 11.86 5.19 1.53
C ASP A 607 13.23 5.84 1.79
N VAL A 608 13.88 5.45 2.88
CA VAL A 608 15.27 5.85 3.17
C VAL A 608 16.21 4.73 2.70
N GLY A 609 17.05 5.04 1.71
CA GLY A 609 17.92 4.05 1.07
C GLY A 609 19.16 3.64 1.87
N ARG A 610 19.63 4.53 2.76
CA ARG A 610 20.95 4.41 3.40
C ARG A 610 20.99 3.67 4.73
N LEU A 611 19.87 3.28 5.34
CA LEU A 611 19.92 2.71 6.70
C LEU A 611 20.54 1.30 6.69
N GLY A 612 21.64 1.12 7.44
CA GLY A 612 22.41 -0.13 7.54
C GLY A 612 22.31 -0.83 8.90
N LEU A 613 21.80 -0.16 9.94
CA LEU A 613 21.83 -0.64 11.32
C LEU A 613 20.50 -0.50 12.06
N MET A 614 20.00 -1.58 12.68
CA MET A 614 18.78 -1.56 13.49
C MET A 614 18.93 -2.35 14.79
N LEU A 615 18.43 -1.78 15.89
CA LEU A 615 18.23 -2.42 17.19
C LEU A 615 16.73 -2.55 17.47
N VAL A 616 16.22 -3.77 17.49
CA VAL A 616 14.82 -4.08 17.76
C VAL A 616 14.66 -4.42 19.24
N ASN A 617 13.87 -3.63 19.98
CA ASN A 617 13.61 -3.87 21.39
C ASN A 617 12.36 -4.75 21.60
N GLY A 618 12.61 -6.05 21.77
CA GLY A 618 11.59 -7.08 21.94
C GLY A 618 10.90 -7.48 20.62
N GLN A 619 10.32 -8.68 20.61
CA GLN A 619 9.62 -9.17 19.42
C GLN A 619 8.31 -8.37 19.19
N PRO A 620 8.08 -7.83 17.98
CA PRO A 620 6.80 -7.25 17.59
C PRO A 620 5.64 -8.23 17.73
N LYS A 621 4.40 -7.68 17.77
CA LYS A 621 3.21 -8.53 17.95
C LYS A 621 3.04 -9.51 16.81
N THR A 622 3.35 -9.07 15.59
CA THR A 622 3.24 -9.88 14.38
C THR A 622 4.59 -10.05 13.69
N ILE A 623 4.77 -11.16 12.99
CA ILE A 623 5.95 -11.40 12.16
C ILE A 623 5.92 -10.50 10.92
N ALA A 624 4.74 -10.22 10.37
CA ALA A 624 4.60 -9.26 9.28
C ALA A 624 5.21 -7.89 9.64
N GLU A 625 4.89 -7.36 10.81
CA GLU A 625 5.46 -6.10 11.33
C GLU A 625 6.98 -6.20 11.50
N TYR A 626 7.49 -7.31 12.05
CA TYR A 626 8.93 -7.54 12.20
C TYR A 626 9.65 -7.55 10.85
N ILE A 627 9.14 -8.27 9.85
CA ILE A 627 9.71 -8.32 8.50
C ILE A 627 9.68 -6.93 7.86
N GLN A 628 8.55 -6.22 7.96
CA GLN A 628 8.39 -4.91 7.35
C GLN A 628 9.33 -3.87 7.97
N ALA A 629 9.42 -3.83 9.30
CA ALA A 629 10.32 -2.94 10.01
C ALA A 629 11.79 -3.26 9.68
N THR A 630 12.21 -4.51 9.84
CA THR A 630 13.62 -4.91 9.64
C THR A 630 14.04 -4.87 8.17
N SER A 631 13.11 -4.96 7.22
CA SER A 631 13.38 -4.75 5.79
C SER A 631 13.68 -3.30 5.40
N ARG A 632 13.58 -2.34 6.33
CA ARG A 632 13.95 -0.93 6.11
C ARG A 632 15.46 -0.72 6.19
N VAL A 633 16.20 -1.69 6.71
CA VAL A 633 17.65 -1.68 6.81
C VAL A 633 18.28 -2.65 5.81
N GLY A 634 19.45 -2.33 5.27
CA GLY A 634 20.17 -3.17 4.31
C GLY A 634 19.42 -3.30 2.98
N ARG A 635 18.93 -2.18 2.44
CA ARG A 635 18.22 -2.11 1.14
C ARG A 635 19.14 -1.88 -0.06
N GLY A 636 20.28 -1.26 0.18
CA GLY A 636 21.22 -0.88 -0.86
C GLY A 636 22.30 -1.94 -1.09
N ARG A 637 23.49 -1.45 -1.43
CA ARG A 637 24.67 -2.29 -1.69
C ARG A 637 25.38 -2.75 -0.41
N VAL A 638 25.11 -2.06 0.70
CA VAL A 638 25.69 -2.38 2.01
C VAL A 638 24.79 -3.39 2.72
N PRO A 639 25.34 -4.50 3.25
CA PRO A 639 24.60 -5.44 4.08
C PRO A 639 23.92 -4.76 5.27
N GLY A 640 22.80 -5.31 5.73
CA GLY A 640 22.13 -4.81 6.94
C GLY A 640 22.52 -5.60 8.18
N LEU A 641 22.63 -4.93 9.33
CA LEU A 641 22.72 -5.56 10.64
C LEU A 641 21.47 -5.27 11.47
N VAL A 642 20.76 -6.33 11.87
CA VAL A 642 19.57 -6.25 12.72
C VAL A 642 19.85 -6.99 14.03
N VAL A 643 20.00 -6.25 15.12
CA VAL A 643 20.16 -6.82 16.46
C VAL A 643 18.80 -6.79 17.15
N THR A 644 18.31 -7.95 17.61
CA THR A 644 17.05 -8.03 18.35
C THR A 644 17.31 -8.38 19.80
N LEU A 645 16.89 -7.48 20.70
CA LEU A 645 16.94 -7.67 22.14
C LEU A 645 15.66 -8.35 22.64
N TYR A 646 15.75 -9.61 23.02
CA TYR A 646 14.67 -10.43 23.54
C TYR A 646 14.59 -10.35 25.06
N ASN A 647 13.42 -10.00 25.58
CA ASN A 647 13.20 -9.99 27.02
C ASN A 647 12.93 -11.42 27.55
N ALA A 648 13.83 -11.96 28.36
CA ALA A 648 13.76 -13.32 28.90
C ALA A 648 12.51 -13.59 29.77
N SER A 649 11.89 -12.54 30.32
CA SER A 649 10.64 -12.63 31.10
C SER A 649 9.38 -12.66 30.24
N LYS A 650 9.46 -12.26 28.97
CA LYS A 650 8.34 -12.30 28.01
C LYS A 650 8.39 -13.63 27.27
N SER A 651 7.36 -14.47 27.42
CA SER A 651 7.31 -15.82 26.81
C SER A 651 7.50 -15.82 25.30
N ARG A 652 6.94 -14.83 24.59
CA ARG A 652 7.06 -14.67 23.12
C ARG A 652 8.50 -14.38 22.70
N ASP A 653 9.16 -13.45 23.40
CA ASP A 653 10.55 -13.10 23.14
C ASP A 653 11.46 -14.29 23.40
N ARG A 654 11.26 -14.98 24.53
CA ARG A 654 12.00 -16.20 24.89
C ARG A 654 11.88 -17.27 23.82
N SER A 655 10.65 -17.57 23.38
CA SER A 655 10.41 -18.57 22.33
C SER A 655 11.10 -18.24 21.01
N ARG A 656 11.10 -16.96 20.59
CA ARG A 656 11.79 -16.51 19.36
C ARG A 656 13.30 -16.51 19.49
N TYR A 657 13.84 -16.22 20.67
CA TYR A 657 15.27 -16.35 20.94
C TYR A 657 15.74 -17.81 20.93
N GLU A 658 14.98 -18.70 21.59
CA GLU A 658 15.30 -20.14 21.71
C GLU A 658 15.25 -20.89 20.37
N THR A 659 14.50 -20.38 19.39
CA THR A 659 14.34 -20.96 18.04
C THR A 659 14.96 -20.08 16.94
N PHE A 660 15.84 -19.15 17.32
CA PHE A 660 16.26 -18.02 16.48
C PHE A 660 16.64 -18.38 15.04
N PRO A 661 17.51 -19.37 14.78
CA PRO A 661 17.90 -19.67 13.40
C PRO A 661 16.80 -20.30 12.57
N THR A 662 15.97 -21.15 13.18
CA THR A 662 14.90 -21.85 12.49
C THR A 662 13.87 -20.88 11.91
N TRP A 663 13.38 -19.93 12.71
CA TRP A 663 12.34 -19.03 12.24
C TRP A 663 12.89 -17.89 11.38
N HIS A 664 14.16 -17.45 11.58
CA HIS A 664 14.79 -16.52 10.64
C HIS A 664 15.07 -17.15 9.27
N GLY A 665 15.46 -18.43 9.25
CA GLY A 665 15.63 -19.20 8.00
C GLY A 665 14.32 -19.43 7.24
N ALA A 666 13.17 -19.30 7.92
CA ALA A 666 11.84 -19.46 7.34
C ALA A 666 10.91 -18.28 7.67
N LEU A 667 11.41 -17.03 7.66
CA LEU A 667 10.70 -15.82 8.11
C LEU A 667 9.23 -15.73 7.62
N TYR A 668 9.02 -15.96 6.33
CA TYR A 668 7.72 -15.81 5.69
C TYR A 668 6.77 -16.99 5.96
N ARG A 669 7.26 -18.13 6.49
CA ARG A 669 6.46 -19.32 6.80
C ARG A 669 5.43 -19.03 7.91
N ASP A 670 5.85 -18.25 8.90
CA ASP A 670 5.09 -18.02 10.12
C ASP A 670 4.29 -16.71 10.08
N VAL A 671 4.32 -15.96 8.96
CA VAL A 671 3.51 -14.75 8.78
C VAL A 671 2.05 -15.08 9.08
N GLU A 672 1.44 -14.31 9.97
CA GLU A 672 0.09 -14.54 10.44
C GLU A 672 -0.92 -14.40 9.30
N ALA A 673 -1.95 -15.24 9.30
CA ALA A 673 -3.07 -15.05 8.40
C ALA A 673 -3.90 -13.85 8.87
N THR A 674 -3.89 -12.77 8.10
CA THR A 674 -4.75 -11.61 8.31
C THR A 674 -6.16 -11.94 7.86
N GLY A 675 -7.11 -11.98 8.79
CA GLY A 675 -8.52 -12.24 8.51
C GLY A 675 -9.36 -10.98 8.52
N VAL A 676 -10.45 -11.01 7.74
CA VAL A 676 -11.55 -10.05 7.81
C VAL A 676 -12.86 -10.83 7.78
N THR A 677 -13.90 -10.31 8.46
CA THR A 677 -15.20 -10.96 8.55
C THR A 677 -16.31 -9.90 8.37
N PRO A 678 -16.46 -9.35 7.15
CA PRO A 678 -17.32 -8.20 6.91
C PRO A 678 -18.80 -8.48 7.20
N PHE A 679 -19.23 -9.73 7.01
CA PHE A 679 -20.61 -10.13 7.23
C PHE A 679 -20.86 -10.79 8.58
N ALA A 680 -19.89 -10.78 9.51
CA ALA A 680 -20.13 -11.26 10.87
C ALA A 680 -21.22 -10.41 11.57
N PRO A 681 -22.00 -10.98 12.51
CA PRO A 681 -23.14 -10.29 13.12
C PRO A 681 -22.83 -8.89 13.66
N ARG A 682 -21.68 -8.72 14.32
CA ARG A 682 -21.25 -7.42 14.85
C ARG A 682 -20.84 -6.40 13.80
N ALA A 683 -20.30 -6.84 12.66
CA ALA A 683 -20.00 -5.94 11.56
C ALA A 683 -21.30 -5.48 10.89
N ARG A 684 -22.25 -6.42 10.69
CA ARG A 684 -23.57 -6.09 10.12
C ARG A 684 -24.36 -5.11 10.97
N ASP A 685 -24.47 -5.40 12.27
CA ASP A 685 -25.13 -4.53 13.26
C ASP A 685 -24.65 -3.07 13.13
N LYS A 686 -23.33 -2.91 12.93
CA LYS A 686 -22.67 -1.59 12.88
C LYS A 686 -22.88 -0.85 11.57
N ALA A 687 -22.87 -1.54 10.42
CA ALA A 687 -22.82 -0.83 9.16
C ALA A 687 -23.48 -1.50 7.95
N LEU A 688 -24.16 -2.65 8.03
CA LEU A 688 -24.78 -3.26 6.85
C LEU A 688 -25.81 -2.35 6.16
N HIS A 689 -26.51 -1.52 6.93
CA HIS A 689 -27.45 -0.53 6.41
C HIS A 689 -26.77 0.58 5.61
N ALA A 690 -25.49 0.88 5.87
CA ALA A 690 -24.77 1.97 5.22
C ALA A 690 -24.51 1.74 3.72
N PRO A 691 -23.91 0.61 3.26
CA PRO A 691 -23.77 0.33 1.84
C PRO A 691 -25.13 0.17 1.16
N PHE A 692 -26.14 -0.37 1.84
CA PHE A 692 -27.51 -0.42 1.30
C PHE A 692 -28.07 0.98 1.01
N VAL A 693 -27.96 1.92 1.97
CA VAL A 693 -28.41 3.31 1.77
C VAL A 693 -27.57 4.03 0.71
N ALA A 694 -26.26 3.78 0.63
CA ALA A 694 -25.42 4.33 -0.43
C ALA A 694 -25.86 3.86 -1.82
N MET A 695 -26.11 2.56 -1.98
CA MET A 695 -26.61 1.98 -3.23
C MET A 695 -28.00 2.55 -3.56
N ALA A 696 -28.92 2.64 -2.59
CA ALA A 696 -30.23 3.24 -2.79
C ALA A 696 -30.11 4.68 -3.29
N ARG A 697 -29.29 5.49 -2.63
CA ARG A 697 -29.08 6.89 -2.97
C ARG A 697 -28.56 7.09 -4.39
N HIS A 698 -27.56 6.30 -4.79
CA HIS A 698 -26.81 6.57 -6.02
C HIS A 698 -27.26 5.73 -7.22
N LEU A 699 -27.87 4.57 -7.00
CA LEU A 699 -28.28 3.65 -8.07
C LEU A 699 -29.78 3.70 -8.38
N VAL A 700 -30.61 4.20 -7.46
CA VAL A 700 -32.06 4.34 -7.69
C VAL A 700 -32.37 5.76 -8.21
N PRO A 701 -32.87 5.90 -9.45
CA PRO A 701 -33.27 7.20 -9.99
C PRO A 701 -34.32 7.87 -9.08
N GLY A 702 -34.14 9.16 -8.79
CA GLY A 702 -35.05 9.92 -7.90
C GLY A 702 -34.69 9.87 -6.41
N MET A 703 -33.70 9.08 -6.01
CA MET A 703 -33.27 8.94 -4.60
C MET A 703 -31.97 9.68 -4.25
N LEU A 704 -31.37 10.47 -5.16
CA LEU A 704 -30.06 11.10 -4.96
C LEU A 704 -30.03 12.17 -3.87
N ASP A 705 -31.03 13.05 -3.83
CA ASP A 705 -31.05 14.20 -2.91
C ASP A 705 -31.65 13.84 -1.55
N THR A 706 -32.69 13.00 -1.53
CA THR A 706 -33.49 12.72 -0.34
C THR A 706 -34.03 11.28 -0.33
N PRO A 707 -34.19 10.66 0.86
CA PRO A 707 -34.83 9.35 1.00
C PRO A 707 -36.37 9.40 0.97
N ALA A 708 -36.98 10.57 0.78
CA ALA A 708 -38.43 10.78 0.92
C ALA A 708 -39.28 9.90 -0.02
N ALA A 709 -38.76 9.53 -1.19
CA ALA A 709 -39.47 8.76 -2.21
C ALA A 709 -39.35 7.24 -2.04
N ALA A 710 -38.83 6.73 -0.91
CA ALA A 710 -38.54 5.30 -0.74
C ALA A 710 -39.76 4.37 -0.98
N GLU A 711 -40.97 4.81 -0.65
CA GLU A 711 -42.21 4.05 -0.88
C GLU A 711 -42.50 3.84 -2.38
N ASN A 712 -42.18 4.84 -3.22
CA ASN A 712 -42.33 4.72 -4.68
C ASN A 712 -41.29 3.79 -5.31
N HIS A 713 -40.20 3.48 -4.60
CA HIS A 713 -39.05 2.72 -5.06
C HIS A 713 -38.87 1.40 -4.31
N GLU A 714 -39.90 0.89 -3.62
CA GLU A 714 -39.77 -0.32 -2.80
C GLU A 714 -39.25 -1.52 -3.59
N ALA A 715 -39.69 -1.69 -4.84
CA ALA A 715 -39.22 -2.77 -5.71
C ALA A 715 -37.72 -2.64 -6.04
N ASP A 716 -37.26 -1.42 -6.38
CA ASP A 716 -35.84 -1.13 -6.65
C ASP A 716 -34.99 -1.39 -5.40
N LEU A 717 -35.47 -0.95 -4.23
CA LEU A 717 -34.79 -1.16 -2.95
C LEU A 717 -34.69 -2.66 -2.59
N LYS A 718 -35.73 -3.46 -2.88
CA LYS A 718 -35.68 -4.91 -2.70
C LYS A 718 -34.68 -5.58 -3.65
N ALA A 719 -34.60 -5.13 -4.90
CA ALA A 719 -33.59 -5.62 -5.83
C ALA A 719 -32.15 -5.33 -5.35
N LEU A 720 -31.92 -4.19 -4.70
CA LEU A 720 -30.63 -3.89 -4.07
C LEU A 720 -30.32 -4.83 -2.89
N ILE A 721 -31.32 -5.20 -2.08
CA ILE A 721 -31.16 -6.22 -1.03
C ILE A 721 -30.75 -7.56 -1.65
N ASP A 722 -31.38 -7.96 -2.76
CA ASP A 722 -31.03 -9.20 -3.47
C ASP A 722 -29.57 -9.18 -3.96
N LEU A 723 -29.11 -8.05 -4.51
CA LEU A 723 -27.73 -7.88 -4.96
C LEU A 723 -26.73 -8.01 -3.79
N ILE A 724 -27.02 -7.36 -2.65
CA ILE A 724 -26.20 -7.46 -1.44
C ILE A 724 -26.18 -8.92 -0.94
N CYS A 725 -27.34 -9.57 -0.85
CA CYS A 725 -27.44 -10.95 -0.40
C CYS A 725 -26.76 -11.95 -1.34
N GLN A 726 -26.74 -11.70 -2.65
CA GLN A 726 -26.01 -12.52 -3.60
C GLN A 726 -24.50 -12.46 -3.33
N ARG A 727 -23.96 -11.27 -3.10
CA ARG A 727 -22.55 -11.11 -2.70
C ARG A 727 -22.26 -11.82 -1.38
N ILE A 728 -23.13 -11.65 -0.37
CA ILE A 728 -22.96 -12.34 0.91
C ILE A 728 -23.00 -13.86 0.70
N SER A 729 -23.84 -14.37 -0.19
CA SER A 729 -23.91 -15.81 -0.47
C SER A 729 -22.63 -16.35 -1.12
N ASN A 730 -21.91 -15.54 -1.90
CA ASN A 730 -20.62 -15.92 -2.47
C ASN A 730 -19.49 -15.92 -1.44
N VAL A 731 -19.55 -14.98 -0.49
CA VAL A 731 -18.47 -14.71 0.48
C VAL A 731 -18.64 -15.48 1.78
N ASP A 732 -19.83 -15.40 2.38
CA ASP A 732 -20.21 -16.02 3.65
C ASP A 732 -21.66 -16.53 3.57
N PRO A 733 -21.89 -17.70 2.94
CA PRO A 733 -23.22 -18.27 2.73
C PRO A 733 -24.05 -18.39 4.02
N GLY A 734 -23.38 -18.61 5.17
CA GLY A 734 -24.03 -18.77 6.47
C GLY A 734 -24.74 -17.51 6.95
N GLU A 735 -24.27 -16.33 6.53
CA GLU A 735 -24.78 -15.05 7.00
C GLU A 735 -25.81 -14.42 6.05
N ALA A 736 -25.96 -14.94 4.82
CA ALA A 736 -26.85 -14.38 3.79
C ALA A 736 -28.31 -14.27 4.24
N ALA A 737 -28.86 -15.33 4.85
CA ALA A 737 -30.25 -15.33 5.32
C ALA A 737 -30.47 -14.36 6.50
N ALA A 738 -29.49 -14.22 7.39
CA ALA A 738 -29.56 -13.28 8.51
C ALA A 738 -29.46 -11.83 8.03
N ALA A 739 -28.53 -11.55 7.11
CA ALA A 739 -28.36 -10.24 6.48
C ALA A 739 -29.62 -9.80 5.73
N ARG A 740 -30.27 -10.71 4.97
CA ARG A 740 -31.55 -10.44 4.31
C ARG A 740 -32.61 -9.96 5.30
N ARG A 741 -32.83 -10.73 6.38
CA ARG A 741 -33.83 -10.36 7.41
C ARG A 741 -33.52 -9.00 8.04
N GLU A 742 -32.25 -8.69 8.26
CA GLU A 742 -31.82 -7.41 8.83
C GLU A 742 -32.09 -6.24 7.89
N LEU A 743 -31.75 -6.39 6.60
CA LEU A 743 -32.00 -5.38 5.56
C LEU A 743 -33.50 -5.18 5.29
N GLU A 744 -34.28 -6.26 5.22
CA GLU A 744 -35.75 -6.19 5.04
C GLU A 744 -36.42 -5.52 6.24
N LYS A 745 -35.95 -5.82 7.46
CA LYS A 745 -36.41 -5.13 8.67
C LYS A 745 -36.04 -3.65 8.64
N PHE A 746 -34.82 -3.30 8.23
CA PHE A 746 -34.40 -1.91 8.08
C PHE A 746 -35.25 -1.17 7.02
N LEU A 747 -35.49 -1.78 5.86
CA LEU A 747 -36.35 -1.23 4.81
C LEU A 747 -37.79 -1.03 5.32
N THR A 748 -38.35 -2.01 6.02
CA THR A 748 -39.69 -1.89 6.62
C THR A 748 -39.78 -0.70 7.57
N LEU A 749 -38.75 -0.48 8.40
CA LEU A 749 -38.68 0.66 9.30
C LEU A 749 -38.51 1.98 8.54
N TRP A 750 -37.69 2.00 7.50
CA TRP A 750 -37.51 3.16 6.62
C TRP A 750 -38.86 3.57 6.01
N LEU A 751 -39.58 2.65 5.37
CA LEU A 751 -40.89 2.92 4.76
C LEU A 751 -41.91 3.44 5.78
N ARG A 752 -41.95 2.86 6.99
CA ARG A 752 -42.84 3.32 8.08
C ARG A 752 -42.56 4.73 8.57
N ARG A 753 -41.32 5.22 8.44
CA ARG A 753 -40.96 6.59 8.81
C ARG A 753 -41.47 7.63 7.80
N GLY A 754 -41.97 7.20 6.64
CA GLY A 754 -42.55 8.07 5.62
C GLY A 754 -41.52 8.97 4.95
N ALA A 755 -41.96 10.15 4.53
CA ALA A 755 -41.16 11.12 3.78
C ALA A 755 -40.11 11.83 4.65
N LEU A 756 -38.95 11.21 4.81
CA LEU A 756 -37.80 11.80 5.51
C LEU A 756 -37.09 12.81 4.59
N PRO A 757 -36.83 14.06 5.02
CA PRO A 757 -36.23 15.07 4.16
C PRO A 757 -34.75 14.84 3.88
N LYS A 758 -34.03 14.10 4.74
CA LYS A 758 -32.57 13.93 4.64
C LYS A 758 -32.13 12.48 4.87
N TYR A 759 -31.06 12.09 4.18
CA TYR A 759 -30.36 10.83 4.48
C TYR A 759 -29.65 10.88 5.83
N TRP A 760 -29.08 12.02 6.20
CA TRP A 760 -28.23 12.16 7.38
C TRP A 760 -28.55 13.44 8.15
N ASP A 761 -28.81 13.34 9.45
CA ASP A 761 -28.99 14.50 10.34
C ASP A 761 -28.49 14.16 11.76
N ASN A 762 -27.51 14.91 12.25
CA ASN A 762 -26.95 14.71 13.60
C ASN A 762 -27.74 15.43 14.69
N TRP A 763 -28.68 16.30 14.32
CA TRP A 763 -29.28 17.28 15.21
C TRP A 763 -30.78 17.04 15.42
N SER A 764 -31.47 16.39 14.47
CA SER A 764 -32.91 16.13 14.52
C SER A 764 -33.28 14.72 14.03
N ASP A 765 -34.51 14.27 14.29
CA ASP A 765 -35.04 12.97 13.82
C ASP A 765 -35.50 13.01 12.34
N ASN A 766 -35.13 14.06 11.60
CA ASN A 766 -35.45 14.24 10.18
C ASN A 766 -34.51 13.44 9.25
N GLY A 767 -33.52 12.76 9.80
CA GLY A 767 -32.55 11.95 9.07
C GLY A 767 -32.91 10.45 9.08
N LEU A 768 -32.67 9.77 7.95
CA LEU A 768 -32.66 8.30 7.94
C LEU A 768 -31.54 7.74 8.84
N LEU A 769 -30.37 8.37 8.78
CA LEU A 769 -29.15 8.02 9.48
C LEU A 769 -28.69 9.14 10.40
N ILE A 770 -27.93 8.77 11.43
CA ILE A 770 -27.25 9.66 12.37
C ILE A 770 -25.83 9.16 12.62
N SER A 771 -24.88 10.06 12.89
CA SER A 771 -23.54 9.66 13.31
C SER A 771 -23.59 8.78 14.57
N ALA A 772 -22.84 7.68 14.58
CA ALA A 772 -22.70 6.82 15.74
C ALA A 772 -22.19 7.59 16.97
N ASP A 773 -21.24 8.52 16.79
CA ASP A 773 -20.72 9.38 17.86
C ASP A 773 -21.81 10.35 18.35
N ALA A 774 -22.53 10.99 17.43
CA ALA A 774 -23.61 11.92 17.80
C ALA A 774 -24.75 11.21 18.55
N GLN A 775 -25.04 9.95 18.18
CA GLN A 775 -26.00 9.12 18.90
C GLN A 775 -25.48 8.76 20.30
N ALA A 776 -24.21 8.37 20.42
CA ALA A 776 -23.59 8.04 21.70
C ALA A 776 -23.58 9.24 22.64
N THR A 777 -23.21 10.43 22.15
CA THR A 777 -23.29 11.69 22.92
C THR A 777 -24.71 12.01 23.35
N SER A 778 -25.70 11.79 22.49
CA SER A 778 -27.11 11.99 22.85
C SER A 778 -27.56 11.02 23.95
N ASN A 779 -27.24 9.73 23.81
CA ASN A 779 -27.60 8.73 24.81
C ASN A 779 -26.93 9.04 26.16
N ALA A 780 -25.67 9.48 26.15
CA ALA A 780 -24.93 9.88 27.34
C ALA A 780 -25.53 11.12 28.04
N SER A 781 -26.20 12.01 27.30
CA SER A 781 -26.91 13.16 27.86
C SER A 781 -28.34 12.86 28.32
N GLY A 782 -28.77 11.59 28.28
CA GLY A 782 -30.11 11.16 28.70
C GLY A 782 -31.20 11.36 27.64
N PHE A 783 -30.83 11.78 26.43
CA PHE A 783 -31.77 11.98 25.31
C PHE A 783 -31.53 10.92 24.23
N THR A 784 -32.52 10.09 23.92
CA THR A 784 -32.40 9.18 22.78
C THR A 784 -32.88 9.88 21.52
N LYS A 785 -31.98 10.15 20.57
CA LYS A 785 -32.34 10.74 19.27
C LYS A 785 -33.06 9.73 18.36
N GLY A 786 -34.37 9.62 18.55
CA GLY A 786 -35.32 9.16 17.54
C GLY A 786 -35.08 7.76 16.94
N ASN A 787 -35.61 7.54 15.73
CA ASN A 787 -35.56 6.27 15.00
C ASN A 787 -34.46 6.23 13.92
N ALA A 788 -33.61 7.26 13.85
CA ALA A 788 -32.46 7.30 12.94
C ALA A 788 -31.44 6.21 13.27
N ARG A 789 -30.87 5.57 12.23
CA ARG A 789 -29.90 4.49 12.43
C ARG A 789 -28.50 5.05 12.63
N ALA A 790 -27.91 4.74 13.79
CA ALA A 790 -26.52 5.06 14.10
C ALA A 790 -25.57 4.44 13.05
N THR A 791 -24.73 5.28 12.47
CA THR A 791 -23.86 4.92 11.34
C THR A 791 -22.45 5.46 11.58
N PRO A 792 -21.40 4.65 11.38
CA PRO A 792 -20.01 5.10 11.55
C PRO A 792 -19.66 6.26 10.62
N GLY A 793 -18.92 7.25 11.12
CA GLY A 793 -18.37 8.36 10.32
C GLY A 793 -16.98 8.09 9.73
N THR A 794 -16.34 6.99 10.13
CA THR A 794 -15.02 6.52 9.69
C THR A 794 -14.99 4.99 9.78
N LEU A 795 -14.12 4.34 9.01
CA LEU A 795 -13.91 2.90 9.10
C LEU A 795 -13.00 2.49 10.28
N ARG A 796 -12.33 3.46 10.94
CA ARG A 796 -11.37 3.20 12.03
C ARG A 796 -11.97 3.26 13.42
N ALA A 797 -12.86 4.23 13.67
CA ALA A 797 -13.58 4.34 14.93
C ALA A 797 -14.83 3.46 14.86
N VAL A 798 -14.61 2.16 15.06
CA VAL A 798 -15.66 1.14 14.99
C VAL A 798 -16.54 1.16 16.26
N GLU A 799 -16.03 1.73 17.35
CA GLU A 799 -16.80 2.04 18.55
C GLU A 799 -17.07 3.55 18.60
N PRO A 800 -18.32 3.97 18.84
CA PRO A 800 -18.62 5.38 18.98
C PRO A 800 -17.98 5.93 20.26
N SER A 801 -17.43 7.13 20.17
CA SER A 801 -16.85 7.82 21.31
C SER A 801 -17.69 9.04 21.70
N THR A 802 -17.61 9.42 22.97
CA THR A 802 -18.19 10.68 23.44
C THR A 802 -17.18 11.35 24.37
N GLU A 803 -17.07 12.67 24.25
CA GLU A 803 -16.24 13.47 25.15
C GLU A 803 -17.00 13.69 26.47
N PHE A 804 -16.28 13.58 27.59
CA PHE A 804 -16.78 13.93 28.91
C PHE A 804 -15.91 15.04 29.49
N VAL A 805 -16.55 16.04 30.11
CA VAL A 805 -15.86 17.05 30.91
C VAL A 805 -15.98 16.64 32.37
N ILE A 806 -14.85 16.35 33.02
CA ILE A 806 -14.80 16.19 34.47
C ILE A 806 -14.91 17.59 35.07
N LYS A 807 -16.06 17.90 35.68
CA LYS A 807 -16.20 19.10 36.51
C LYS A 807 -15.84 18.74 37.94
N GLU A 808 -14.77 19.35 38.48
CA GLU A 808 -14.62 19.43 39.93
C GLU A 808 -15.70 20.36 40.47
N ILE A 809 -16.65 19.78 41.20
CA ILE A 809 -17.64 20.58 41.94
C ILE A 809 -16.97 20.95 43.26
N ALA A 810 -16.56 22.21 43.39
CA ALA A 810 -16.15 22.74 44.69
C ALA A 810 -17.32 22.57 45.68
N PRO A 811 -17.10 22.13 46.93
CA PRO A 811 -18.18 21.99 47.90
C PRO A 811 -18.88 23.33 48.04
N SER A 812 -20.18 23.38 47.73
CA SER A 812 -21.00 24.56 48.02
C SER A 812 -20.87 24.84 49.51
N GLY A 813 -20.48 26.07 49.86
CA GLY A 813 -20.20 26.48 51.23
C GLY A 813 -21.25 25.96 52.20
N ALA A 814 -20.82 25.07 53.09
CA ALA A 814 -21.50 24.89 54.35
C ALA A 814 -21.33 26.20 55.11
N GLU A 815 -22.47 26.82 55.42
CA GLU A 815 -22.59 27.98 56.28
C GLU A 815 -21.74 27.80 57.55
N GLU A 816 -20.97 28.84 57.88
CA GLU A 816 -20.52 29.09 59.24
C GLU A 816 -21.74 29.17 60.16
N ILE A 817 -21.99 28.15 60.99
CA ILE A 817 -22.55 28.31 62.33
C ILE A 817 -21.89 27.30 63.28
N GLN A 818 -20.92 27.84 64.05
CA GLN A 818 -20.28 27.38 65.29
C GLN A 818 -19.55 26.04 65.34
#